data_AF-A0A367GBM6-F1
#
_entry.id   AF-A0A367GBM6-F1
#
_cell.length_a   1.000
_cell.length_b   1.000
_cell.length_c   1.000
_cell.angle_alpha   90.00
_cell.angle_beta   90.00
_cell.angle_gamma   90.00
#
_symmetry.space_group_name_H-M   'P 1'
#
loop_
_entity.id
_entity.type
_entity.pdbx_description
1 polymer ?
#
loop_
_entity_poly.entity_id
_entity_poly.type
_entity_poly.pdbx_seq_one_letter_code
_entity_poly.pdbx_strand_id
1 'polypeptide(L)'
;MSEERKTKTDAAAPASAALERIDRKDAFLQALHTFLTAHQGTEWAVAAVDIQHFKLYNELYGTEKGDALLETVANCLLGYSRQTGYPVGYFGNDDFFLCLPDEKAEQTAVLATLQACMAAGRQDVTFFMVMGVCPVQANPGADAATLCNYAQIAGVTTDSGYLHRFEPTMLNELKEQQQLLGELEHALDNHEFCFFLQPKCNSITRAIVGMEALVRWNHPTRGCVPPAEFMPLLERTGLVTRLDQYIWESVCQTLQKWQESGSNLVPVSVNVSVQDILNLDVPQIFADLVEKYKLEPKLLLAEITETMVAEDTQMVENAIQGLHRKGFAVMMDDFGSGYSSLNMLKDTNVDAIKLDMKLIDMNQENRSKGVQIVESVVDMAHRLNLPIIAEGVETPEQVSMLQAADCLYSQGYYFFKPMPVENAEKLLADPTNQDYWDLRRDLMRRDRRVENPGTEKTALALQAYQIFTDNVLVIALLNLATGAYRVIKRDARLLDPDLEKEEDFVNYCDRLVNEKIVHEEDADLFLEQTDLEALRSVLYHATAPEFYRYRENVSGQYIWVTTEVLPCRGCCAQNPWATVLVRNDAQADQLSEELDFSYSHDTLTGLANRSRYEADLRELPNSGYESVVCTYIDVVGMHEVNEHLGHRSGDTLLCCLANAARKFFATSRVYRIGSDEFVILTPNEPPYSVWSTADRMRAFLKEKDYVISVGIQQTADLRHLDEAVAKAEAAMRQDRQAYYDHNGRARQLEGLNEKMERTLQEKRDAEHFLKVLAPKYKTVIVVDLQEDTVRPVIVPDDFQSVLDTCGGSFRAALTNYRDKLVAPEDRENFAKLFDFGLVRSTVFSSNLLEHRYRKTDGRSFCIRVTPYSRSGSHINEVLWIFADEEVE
;
A
#
# COMPACT_ATOMS: atom_id res chain seq x y z
N MET A 1 -45.13 31.06 38.69
CA MET A 1 -44.66 32.34 39.24
C MET A 1 -43.23 32.50 38.78
N SER A 2 -42.86 33.23 37.75
CA SER A 2 -43.57 34.20 36.91
C SER A 2 -42.61 34.48 35.75
N GLU A 3 -43.19 34.67 34.57
CA GLU A 3 -42.55 35.30 33.41
C GLU A 3 -41.88 36.62 33.82
N GLU A 4 -40.71 36.90 33.23
CA GLU A 4 -40.27 38.21 32.70
C GLU A 4 -38.73 38.27 32.66
N ARG A 5 -38.17 38.13 31.44
CA ARG A 5 -36.98 38.87 30.95
C ARG A 5 -36.69 38.51 29.50
N LYS A 6 -37.56 38.97 28.60
CA LYS A 6 -37.21 39.34 27.22
C LYS A 6 -37.28 40.86 27.15
N THR A 7 -36.13 41.49 26.94
CA THR A 7 -35.88 42.83 26.35
C THR A 7 -34.65 43.47 27.00
N LYS A 8 -33.48 43.13 26.48
CA LYS A 8 -32.38 44.09 26.38
C LYS A 8 -31.79 43.96 24.99
N THR A 9 -32.11 44.98 24.21
CA THR A 9 -31.57 45.38 22.93
C THR A 9 -30.06 45.48 23.08
N ASP A 10 -29.32 44.54 22.48
CA ASP A 10 -27.89 44.70 22.25
C ASP A 10 -27.69 45.73 21.14
N ALA A 11 -26.89 46.74 21.44
CA ALA A 11 -26.51 47.79 20.54
C ALA A 11 -25.67 47.20 19.41
N ALA A 12 -26.24 47.19 18.20
CA ALA A 12 -25.51 46.89 16.98
C ALA A 12 -24.34 47.88 16.82
N ALA A 13 -23.13 47.32 16.67
CA ALA A 13 -21.99 48.04 16.09
C ALA A 13 -22.40 48.59 14.70
N PRO A 14 -21.85 49.73 14.26
CA PRO A 14 -22.27 50.36 13.02
C PRO A 14 -22.01 49.43 11.83
N ALA A 15 -23.09 49.00 11.17
CA ALA A 15 -23.01 48.21 9.95
C ALA A 15 -22.27 49.00 8.86
N SER A 16 -21.37 48.32 8.14
CA SER A 16 -20.59 48.93 7.06
C SER A 16 -21.37 49.02 5.74
N ALA A 17 -20.98 50.03 4.94
CA ALA A 17 -21.57 50.42 3.66
C ALA A 17 -21.67 49.30 2.61
N ALA A 18 -20.84 48.26 2.61
CA ALA A 18 -20.92 47.19 1.61
C ALA A 18 -22.04 46.17 1.88
N LEU A 19 -22.15 45.72 3.13
CA LEU A 19 -23.17 44.77 3.58
C LEU A 19 -24.60 45.39 3.63
N GLU A 20 -24.69 46.72 3.61
CA GLU A 20 -25.96 47.44 3.42
C GLU A 20 -26.35 47.62 1.93
N ARG A 21 -25.38 47.58 1.01
CA ARG A 21 -25.61 47.78 -0.44
C ARG A 21 -25.90 46.48 -1.20
N ILE A 22 -25.45 45.34 -0.69
CA ILE A 22 -25.73 44.03 -1.26
C ILE A 22 -27.18 43.61 -0.92
N ASP A 23 -27.86 42.96 -1.87
CA ASP A 23 -29.25 42.59 -1.68
C ASP A 23 -29.41 41.60 -0.53
N ARG A 24 -30.38 41.86 0.36
CA ARG A 24 -30.79 40.92 1.40
C ARG A 24 -31.72 39.86 0.82
N LYS A 25 -31.93 38.77 1.59
CA LYS A 25 -32.68 37.59 1.17
C LYS A 25 -33.88 37.87 0.25
N ASP A 26 -34.89 38.63 0.72
CA ASP A 26 -36.11 38.86 -0.07
C ASP A 26 -35.85 39.66 -1.35
N ALA A 27 -34.97 40.66 -1.29
CA ALA A 27 -34.59 41.47 -2.45
C ALA A 27 -33.82 40.65 -3.49
N PHE A 28 -32.87 39.81 -3.04
CA PHE A 28 -32.10 38.92 -3.91
C PHE A 28 -33.01 37.89 -4.58
N LEU A 29 -33.92 37.25 -3.83
CA LEU A 29 -34.85 36.26 -4.40
C LEU A 29 -35.75 36.89 -5.47
N GLN A 30 -36.21 38.12 -5.25
CA GLN A 30 -37.00 38.87 -6.23
C GLN A 30 -36.17 39.25 -7.47
N ALA A 31 -34.93 39.72 -7.27
CA ALA A 31 -34.00 40.06 -8.34
C ALA A 31 -33.63 38.83 -9.18
N LEU A 32 -33.32 37.70 -8.54
CA LEU A 32 -33.02 36.42 -9.15
C LEU A 32 -34.20 35.91 -9.98
N HIS A 33 -35.41 35.92 -9.41
CA HIS A 33 -36.61 35.52 -10.14
C HIS A 33 -36.86 36.38 -11.38
N THR A 34 -36.71 37.70 -11.24
CA THR A 34 -36.85 38.65 -12.36
C THR A 34 -35.79 38.40 -13.44
N PHE A 35 -34.54 38.18 -13.03
CA PHE A 35 -33.41 37.93 -13.92
C PHE A 35 -33.59 36.63 -14.72
N LEU A 36 -33.89 35.53 -14.05
CA LEU A 36 -34.10 34.22 -14.69
C LEU A 36 -35.32 34.23 -15.64
N THR A 37 -36.35 34.99 -15.30
CA THR A 37 -37.52 35.16 -16.18
C THR A 37 -37.19 35.97 -17.43
N ALA A 38 -36.31 36.97 -17.33
CA ALA A 38 -35.88 37.80 -18.46
C ALA A 38 -34.87 37.11 -19.39
N HIS A 39 -34.10 36.15 -18.88
CA HIS A 39 -33.00 35.47 -19.60
C HIS A 39 -33.32 34.01 -19.91
N GLN A 40 -34.53 33.73 -20.41
CA GLN A 40 -34.93 32.39 -20.84
C GLN A 40 -34.11 31.94 -22.07
N GLY A 41 -33.53 30.74 -22.01
CA GLY A 41 -32.79 30.12 -23.12
C GLY A 41 -31.26 30.09 -22.98
N THR A 42 -30.70 30.70 -21.94
CA THR A 42 -29.29 30.52 -21.53
C THR A 42 -29.21 29.56 -20.35
N GLU A 43 -28.10 28.82 -20.22
CA GLU A 43 -27.86 27.95 -19.06
C GLU A 43 -27.30 28.75 -17.88
N TRP A 44 -27.97 28.66 -16.73
CA TRP A 44 -27.71 29.48 -15.55
C TRP A 44 -27.59 28.59 -14.32
N ALA A 45 -26.80 29.02 -13.36
CA ALA A 45 -26.66 28.40 -12.06
C ALA A 45 -26.80 29.43 -10.94
N VAL A 46 -27.29 28.96 -9.79
CA VAL A 46 -27.30 29.69 -8.52
C VAL A 46 -26.17 29.13 -7.68
N ALA A 47 -25.29 29.99 -7.18
CA ALA A 47 -24.23 29.58 -6.26
C ALA A 47 -24.49 30.11 -4.85
N ALA A 48 -24.22 29.27 -3.86
CA ALA A 48 -24.11 29.60 -2.45
C ALA A 48 -22.63 29.54 -2.08
N VAL A 49 -22.14 30.57 -1.39
CA VAL A 49 -20.76 30.71 -0.95
C VAL A 49 -20.75 30.77 0.56
N ASP A 50 -19.99 29.85 1.15
CA ASP A 50 -19.81 29.72 2.59
C ASP A 50 -18.33 29.86 2.98
N ILE A 51 -18.08 30.44 4.16
CA ILE A 51 -16.74 30.63 4.71
C ILE A 51 -16.53 29.60 5.82
N GLN A 52 -15.82 28.50 5.51
CA GLN A 52 -15.60 27.46 6.51
C GLN A 52 -14.84 28.01 7.72
N HIS A 53 -15.23 27.55 8.92
CA HIS A 53 -14.65 27.94 10.21
C HIS A 53 -14.76 29.45 10.54
N PHE A 54 -15.71 30.19 9.95
CA PHE A 54 -15.89 31.61 10.25
C PHE A 54 -16.19 31.89 11.73
N LYS A 55 -16.93 31.01 12.40
CA LYS A 55 -17.17 31.12 13.85
C LYS A 55 -15.87 31.06 14.66
N LEU A 56 -14.97 30.14 14.31
CA LEU A 56 -13.65 30.03 14.94
C LEU A 56 -12.79 31.27 14.66
N TYR A 57 -12.88 31.85 13.46
CA TYR A 57 -12.23 33.13 13.14
C TYR A 57 -12.69 34.25 14.07
N ASN A 58 -14.00 34.38 14.27
CA ASN A 58 -14.56 35.39 15.16
C ASN A 58 -14.12 35.20 16.61
N GLU A 59 -13.99 33.95 17.08
CA GLU A 59 -13.49 33.63 18.41
C GLU A 59 -12.00 33.98 18.58
N LEU A 60 -11.17 33.71 17.56
CA LEU A 60 -9.72 33.97 17.62
C LEU A 60 -9.36 35.45 17.44
N TYR A 61 -10.08 36.17 16.58
CA TYR A 61 -9.67 37.49 16.10
C TYR A 61 -10.67 38.61 16.43
N GLY A 62 -11.82 38.27 17.00
CA GLY A 62 -12.88 39.20 17.34
C GLY A 62 -13.82 39.50 16.17
N THR A 63 -15.06 39.84 16.51
CA THR A 63 -16.15 40.08 15.54
C THR A 63 -15.85 41.22 14.57
N GLU A 64 -15.11 42.25 14.99
CA GLU A 64 -14.74 43.39 14.12
C GLU A 64 -13.90 42.96 12.91
N LYS A 65 -13.00 41.99 13.08
CA LYS A 65 -12.20 41.43 11.97
C LYS A 65 -13.05 40.50 11.10
N GLY A 66 -13.97 39.76 11.69
CA GLY A 66 -14.98 38.99 10.96
C GLY A 66 -15.82 39.86 10.05
N ASP A 67 -16.34 40.97 10.56
CA ASP A 67 -17.14 41.93 9.80
C ASP A 67 -16.34 42.52 8.62
N ALA A 68 -15.06 42.87 8.84
CA ALA A 68 -14.18 43.35 7.77
C ALA A 68 -13.94 42.30 6.67
N LEU A 69 -13.89 41.01 7.03
CA LEU A 69 -13.78 39.92 6.06
C LEU A 69 -15.07 39.80 5.24
N LEU A 70 -16.23 39.81 5.90
CA LEU A 70 -17.54 39.78 5.24
C LEU A 70 -17.73 40.96 4.28
N GLU A 71 -17.28 42.16 4.67
CA GLU A 71 -17.28 43.34 3.80
C GLU A 71 -16.42 43.18 2.55
N THR A 72 -15.26 42.54 2.69
CA THR A 72 -14.34 42.29 1.57
C THR A 72 -14.99 41.37 0.54
N VAL A 73 -15.64 40.30 1.02
CA VAL A 73 -16.42 39.38 0.17
C VAL A 73 -17.61 40.10 -0.48
N ALA A 74 -18.37 40.88 0.30
CA ALA A 74 -19.50 41.66 -0.23
C ALA A 74 -19.07 42.66 -1.31
N ASN A 75 -17.94 43.35 -1.14
CA ASN A 75 -17.41 44.26 -2.15
C ASN A 75 -16.97 43.54 -3.43
N CYS A 76 -16.39 42.34 -3.30
CA CYS A 76 -16.01 41.51 -4.45
C CYS A 76 -17.26 41.11 -5.26
N LEU A 77 -18.30 40.60 -4.59
CA LEU A 77 -19.56 40.21 -5.22
C LEU A 77 -20.30 41.41 -5.84
N LEU A 78 -20.33 42.56 -5.18
CA LEU A 78 -20.87 43.80 -5.76
C LEU A 78 -20.08 44.26 -6.99
N GLY A 79 -18.75 44.08 -6.99
CA GLY A 79 -17.89 44.35 -8.15
C GLY A 79 -18.23 43.44 -9.33
N TYR A 80 -18.39 42.14 -9.06
CA TYR A 80 -18.84 41.15 -10.04
C TYR A 80 -20.20 41.51 -10.63
N SER A 81 -21.19 41.78 -9.78
CA SER A 81 -22.55 42.18 -10.20
C SER A 81 -22.56 43.43 -11.07
N ARG A 82 -21.69 44.42 -10.81
CA ARG A 82 -21.57 45.62 -11.65
C ARG A 82 -20.99 45.34 -13.04
N GLN A 83 -20.10 44.36 -13.15
CA GLN A 83 -19.45 44.01 -14.41
C GLN A 83 -20.37 43.15 -15.29
N THR A 84 -21.07 42.20 -14.68
CA THR A 84 -21.88 41.20 -15.40
C THR A 84 -23.37 41.56 -15.48
N GLY A 85 -23.87 42.36 -14.53
CA GLY A 85 -25.29 42.60 -14.32
C GLY A 85 -26.01 41.47 -13.58
N TYR A 86 -25.29 40.48 -13.06
CA TYR A 86 -25.91 39.31 -12.42
C TYR A 86 -26.29 39.59 -10.96
N PRO A 87 -27.44 39.07 -10.48
CA PRO A 87 -27.85 39.21 -9.09
C PRO A 87 -26.83 38.62 -8.10
N VAL A 88 -26.58 39.34 -7.00
CA VAL A 88 -25.77 38.90 -5.85
C VAL A 88 -26.48 39.27 -4.55
N GLY A 89 -26.34 38.44 -3.52
CA GLY A 89 -27.07 38.60 -2.26
C GLY A 89 -26.30 38.12 -1.04
N TYR A 90 -26.73 38.60 0.13
CA TYR A 90 -26.19 38.23 1.44
C TYR A 90 -27.32 37.91 2.42
N PHE A 91 -27.36 36.68 2.92
CA PHE A 91 -28.48 36.18 3.74
C PHE A 91 -28.24 36.30 5.25
N GLY A 92 -27.03 36.69 5.66
CA GLY A 92 -26.62 36.82 7.06
C GLY A 92 -25.49 35.84 7.41
N ASN A 93 -24.83 36.05 8.55
CA ASN A 93 -23.63 35.29 8.95
C ASN A 93 -22.56 35.31 7.85
N ASP A 94 -22.22 34.15 7.31
CA ASP A 94 -21.28 33.85 6.25
C ASP A 94 -21.94 33.42 4.93
N ASP A 95 -23.28 33.48 4.83
CA ASP A 95 -24.05 33.03 3.67
C ASP A 95 -24.14 34.10 2.56
N PHE A 96 -23.43 33.88 1.45
CA PHE A 96 -23.52 34.70 0.24
C PHE A 96 -24.09 33.93 -0.96
N PHE A 97 -24.79 34.63 -1.84
CA PHE A 97 -25.42 34.05 -3.03
C PHE A 97 -25.14 34.85 -4.28
N LEU A 98 -25.06 34.17 -5.42
CA LEU A 98 -24.93 34.81 -6.72
C LEU A 98 -25.55 33.97 -7.84
N CYS A 99 -25.95 34.64 -8.91
CA CYS A 99 -26.29 33.99 -10.18
C CYS A 99 -25.11 34.11 -11.15
N LEU A 100 -24.84 33.03 -11.88
CA LEU A 100 -23.80 32.98 -12.90
C LEU A 100 -24.15 31.94 -13.97
N PRO A 101 -23.54 32.01 -15.17
CA PRO A 101 -23.69 30.98 -16.19
C PRO A 101 -23.34 29.58 -15.67
N ASP A 102 -24.02 28.57 -16.19
CA ASP A 102 -23.75 27.17 -15.84
C ASP A 102 -22.52 26.62 -16.58
N GLU A 103 -21.41 27.36 -16.52
CA GLU A 103 -20.15 26.99 -17.15
C GLU A 103 -19.05 26.86 -16.08
N LYS A 104 -18.42 25.68 -16.04
CA LYS A 104 -17.41 25.35 -15.03
C LYS A 104 -16.23 26.33 -15.01
N ALA A 105 -15.83 26.86 -16.16
CA ALA A 105 -14.75 27.82 -16.27
C ALA A 105 -15.09 29.13 -15.55
N GLU A 106 -16.30 29.65 -15.72
CA GLU A 106 -16.76 30.87 -15.05
C GLU A 106 -16.94 30.64 -13.54
N GLN A 107 -17.55 29.52 -13.15
CA GLN A 107 -17.69 29.13 -11.72
C GLN A 107 -16.34 29.09 -11.01
N THR A 108 -15.34 28.48 -11.65
CA THR A 108 -13.97 28.38 -11.11
C THR A 108 -13.28 29.74 -11.04
N ALA A 109 -13.48 30.61 -12.03
CA ALA A 109 -12.90 31.95 -12.06
C ALA A 109 -13.47 32.85 -10.95
N VAL A 110 -14.79 32.78 -10.70
CA VAL A 110 -15.43 33.52 -9.61
C VAL A 110 -14.94 33.02 -8.26
N LEU A 111 -14.87 31.70 -8.06
CA LEU A 111 -14.32 31.12 -6.83
C LEU A 111 -12.87 31.56 -6.59
N ALA A 112 -12.01 31.49 -7.60
CA ALA A 112 -10.61 31.93 -7.50
C ALA A 112 -10.50 33.42 -7.14
N THR A 113 -11.37 34.25 -7.70
CA THR A 113 -11.42 35.70 -7.40
C THR A 113 -11.80 35.93 -5.94
N LEU A 114 -12.83 35.25 -5.44
CA LEU A 114 -13.26 35.37 -4.05
C LEU A 114 -12.19 34.84 -3.07
N GLN A 115 -11.53 33.73 -3.40
CA GLN A 115 -10.40 33.20 -2.62
C GLN A 115 -9.23 34.17 -2.58
N ALA A 116 -8.89 34.81 -3.71
CA ALA A 116 -7.84 35.83 -3.77
C ALA A 116 -8.18 37.07 -2.94
N CYS A 117 -9.45 37.50 -2.93
CA CYS A 117 -9.91 38.60 -2.08
C CYS A 117 -9.72 38.31 -0.59
N MET A 118 -9.93 37.06 -0.17
CA MET A 118 -9.70 36.67 1.24
C MET A 118 -8.22 36.49 1.60
N ALA A 119 -7.36 36.20 0.63
CA ALA A 119 -5.92 36.03 0.88
C ALA A 119 -5.26 37.31 1.46
N ALA A 120 -5.78 38.49 1.10
CA ALA A 120 -5.32 39.77 1.63
C ALA A 120 -5.61 39.97 3.14
N GLY A 121 -6.52 39.18 3.72
CA GLY A 121 -6.88 39.22 5.14
C GLY A 121 -6.32 38.05 5.98
N ARG A 122 -5.51 37.16 5.40
CA ARG A 122 -4.97 35.98 6.10
C ARG A 122 -3.99 36.40 7.20
N GLN A 123 -4.39 36.20 8.46
CA GLN A 123 -3.52 36.24 9.63
C GLN A 123 -3.42 34.82 10.18
N ASP A 124 -2.47 34.04 9.65
CA ASP A 124 -2.04 32.72 10.14
C ASP A 124 -3.09 31.58 10.24
N VAL A 125 -4.35 31.80 9.82
CA VAL A 125 -5.37 30.74 9.70
C VAL A 125 -5.75 30.53 8.24
N THR A 126 -5.68 29.27 7.80
CA THR A 126 -6.17 28.81 6.50
C THR A 126 -7.69 28.69 6.52
N PHE A 127 -8.39 29.72 6.05
CA PHE A 127 -9.81 29.61 5.72
C PHE A 127 -10.00 29.12 4.29
N PHE A 128 -11.01 28.26 4.12
CA PHE A 128 -11.44 27.72 2.84
C PHE A 128 -12.81 28.29 2.50
N MET A 129 -12.91 28.84 1.29
CA MET A 129 -14.20 29.22 0.75
C MET A 129 -14.75 28.04 -0.03
N VAL A 130 -15.97 27.65 0.28
CA VAL A 130 -16.68 26.60 -0.44
C VAL A 130 -17.84 27.23 -1.21
N MET A 131 -17.99 26.80 -2.45
CA MET A 131 -19.07 27.24 -3.33
C MET A 131 -19.90 26.04 -3.77
N GLY A 132 -21.15 26.00 -3.32
CA GLY A 132 -22.15 25.07 -3.82
C GLY A 132 -22.93 25.68 -4.98
N VAL A 133 -23.13 24.93 -6.06
CA VAL A 133 -23.73 25.43 -7.31
C VAL A 133 -24.92 24.57 -7.70
N CYS A 134 -26.09 25.19 -7.87
CA CYS A 134 -27.31 24.55 -8.34
C CYS A 134 -27.63 24.99 -9.79
N PRO A 135 -27.59 24.07 -10.76
CA PRO A 135 -28.01 24.34 -12.14
C PRO A 135 -29.51 24.59 -12.21
N VAL A 136 -29.92 25.70 -12.81
CA VAL A 136 -31.34 26.09 -12.91
C VAL A 136 -32.09 25.15 -13.86
N GLN A 137 -31.49 24.81 -15.00
CA GLN A 137 -32.10 24.01 -16.05
C GLN A 137 -32.28 22.55 -15.65
N ALA A 138 -31.41 22.03 -14.79
CA ALA A 138 -31.53 20.67 -14.25
C ALA A 138 -32.66 20.54 -13.20
N ASN A 139 -33.25 21.66 -12.76
CA ASN A 139 -34.29 21.69 -11.71
C ASN A 139 -35.54 22.45 -12.20
N PRO A 140 -36.24 21.95 -13.25
CA PRO A 140 -37.37 22.65 -13.84
C PRO A 140 -38.53 22.76 -12.84
N GLY A 141 -39.00 23.98 -12.59
CA GLY A 141 -40.10 24.26 -11.67
C GLY A 141 -39.69 24.61 -10.23
N ALA A 142 -38.40 24.55 -9.91
CA ALA A 142 -37.88 25.10 -8.66
C ALA A 142 -37.98 26.64 -8.66
N ASP A 143 -38.46 27.23 -7.57
CA ASP A 143 -38.43 28.68 -7.38
C ASP A 143 -37.05 29.17 -6.94
N ALA A 144 -36.84 30.49 -6.93
CA ALA A 144 -35.57 31.10 -6.55
C ALA A 144 -35.09 30.66 -5.16
N ALA A 145 -36.01 30.48 -4.21
CA ALA A 145 -35.69 30.06 -2.86
C ALA A 145 -35.22 28.59 -2.82
N THR A 146 -35.88 27.71 -3.56
CA THR A 146 -35.52 26.30 -3.69
C THR A 146 -34.14 26.15 -4.33
N LEU A 147 -33.84 26.93 -5.38
CA LEU A 147 -32.52 26.92 -6.03
C LEU A 147 -31.39 27.36 -5.10
N CYS A 148 -31.64 28.39 -4.27
CA CYS A 148 -30.69 28.81 -3.24
C CYS A 148 -30.44 27.71 -2.21
N ASN A 149 -31.50 27.03 -1.76
CA ASN A 149 -31.39 25.95 -0.79
C ASN A 149 -30.60 24.75 -1.34
N TYR A 150 -30.83 24.39 -2.60
CA TYR A 150 -30.06 23.35 -3.29
C TYR A 150 -28.58 23.73 -3.46
N ALA A 151 -28.30 25.00 -3.77
CA ALA A 151 -26.92 25.49 -3.84
C ALA A 151 -26.24 25.42 -2.46
N GLN A 152 -26.95 25.76 -1.37
CA GLN A 152 -26.42 25.61 0.00
C GLN A 152 -26.15 24.14 0.34
N ILE A 153 -27.07 23.23 0.03
CA ILE A 153 -26.87 21.78 0.27
C ILE A 153 -25.59 21.29 -0.41
N ALA A 154 -25.34 21.71 -1.65
CA ALA A 154 -24.11 21.37 -2.36
C ALA A 154 -22.85 21.91 -1.66
N GLY A 155 -22.93 23.09 -1.04
CA GLY A 155 -21.82 23.73 -0.33
C GLY A 155 -21.48 23.11 1.03
N VAL A 156 -22.36 22.27 1.58
CA VAL A 156 -22.19 21.59 2.89
C VAL A 156 -21.61 20.17 2.73
N THR A 157 -21.36 19.71 1.50
CA THR A 157 -20.86 18.35 1.26
C THR A 157 -19.45 18.15 1.81
N THR A 158 -19.15 16.92 2.27
CA THR A 158 -17.87 16.53 2.89
C THR A 158 -16.81 16.09 1.86
N ASP A 159 -17.07 16.26 0.57
CA ASP A 159 -16.16 15.87 -0.49
C ASP A 159 -14.93 16.79 -0.53
N SER A 160 -13.77 16.25 -0.91
CA SER A 160 -12.56 17.04 -1.10
C SER A 160 -12.71 17.97 -2.32
N GLY A 161 -13.03 19.24 -2.07
CA GLY A 161 -13.21 20.25 -3.11
C GLY A 161 -13.59 21.62 -2.56
N TYR A 162 -13.54 22.64 -3.40
CA TYR A 162 -14.01 24.00 -3.08
C TYR A 162 -15.24 24.41 -3.91
N LEU A 163 -15.61 23.57 -4.89
CA LEU A 163 -16.71 23.80 -5.81
C LEU A 163 -17.51 22.50 -5.93
N HIS A 164 -18.75 22.52 -5.50
CA HIS A 164 -19.63 21.35 -5.48
C HIS A 164 -20.90 21.64 -6.25
N ARG A 165 -21.31 20.71 -7.10
CA ARG A 165 -22.54 20.85 -7.90
C ARG A 165 -23.65 20.08 -7.21
N PHE A 166 -24.82 20.69 -7.10
CA PHE A 166 -26.00 20.05 -6.54
C PHE A 166 -26.44 18.89 -7.43
N GLU A 167 -26.58 17.72 -6.81
CA GLU A 167 -27.23 16.56 -7.40
C GLU A 167 -28.47 16.19 -6.58
N PRO A 168 -29.59 15.77 -7.20
CA PRO A 168 -30.81 15.40 -6.46
C PRO A 168 -30.60 14.30 -5.41
N THR A 169 -29.59 13.45 -5.60
CA THR A 169 -29.15 12.41 -4.66
C THR A 169 -28.75 12.99 -3.30
N MET A 170 -28.08 14.15 -3.26
CA MET A 170 -27.63 14.80 -2.02
C MET A 170 -28.81 15.15 -1.08
N LEU A 171 -29.94 15.58 -1.65
CA LEU A 171 -31.14 15.88 -0.85
C LEU A 171 -31.78 14.60 -0.29
N ASN A 172 -31.75 13.52 -1.07
CA ASN A 172 -32.28 12.23 -0.62
C ASN A 172 -31.40 11.67 0.50
N GLU A 173 -30.07 11.73 0.37
CA GLU A 173 -29.13 11.31 1.40
C GLU A 173 -29.32 12.09 2.71
N LEU A 174 -29.48 13.42 2.65
CA LEU A 174 -29.76 14.22 3.84
C LEU A 174 -31.09 13.85 4.52
N LYS A 175 -32.14 13.60 3.72
CA LYS A 175 -33.44 13.16 4.25
C LYS A 175 -33.35 11.76 4.88
N GLU A 176 -32.65 10.84 4.22
CA GLU A 176 -32.40 9.49 4.71
C GLU A 176 -31.59 9.52 6.00
N GLN A 177 -30.54 10.35 6.10
CA GLN A 177 -29.78 10.55 7.33
C GLN A 177 -30.62 11.14 8.46
N GLN A 178 -31.46 12.14 8.18
CA GLN A 178 -32.35 12.73 9.19
C GLN A 178 -33.41 11.74 9.67
N GLN A 179 -33.98 10.95 8.76
CA GLN A 179 -34.92 9.89 9.10
C GLN A 179 -34.22 8.82 9.95
N LEU A 180 -33.04 8.37 9.53
CA LEU A 180 -32.23 7.38 10.25
C LEU A 180 -31.90 7.87 11.66
N LEU A 181 -31.56 9.15 11.84
CA LEU A 181 -31.30 9.71 13.17
C LEU A 181 -32.53 9.59 14.09
N GLY A 182 -33.71 9.94 13.59
CA GLY A 182 -34.96 9.78 14.35
C GLY A 182 -35.25 8.31 14.69
N GLU A 183 -34.98 7.39 13.77
CA GLU A 183 -35.10 5.95 14.01
C GLU A 183 -34.11 5.45 15.07
N LEU A 184 -32.87 5.94 15.07
CA LEU A 184 -31.84 5.57 16.04
C LEU A 184 -32.16 6.05 17.47
N GLU A 185 -32.67 7.27 17.62
CA GLU A 185 -33.12 7.77 18.92
C GLU A 185 -34.27 6.91 19.47
N HIS A 186 -35.25 6.58 18.64
CA HIS A 186 -36.33 5.67 19.00
C HIS A 186 -35.83 4.26 19.33
N ALA A 187 -34.87 3.74 18.57
CA ALA A 187 -34.28 2.42 18.80
C ALA A 187 -33.54 2.33 20.15
N LEU A 188 -32.87 3.41 20.58
CA LEU A 188 -32.24 3.50 21.89
C LEU A 188 -33.28 3.51 23.02
N ASP A 189 -34.39 4.23 22.84
CA ASP A 189 -35.49 4.28 23.82
C ASP A 189 -36.24 2.95 23.92
N ASN A 190 -36.41 2.24 22.80
CA ASN A 190 -37.14 0.98 22.71
C ASN A 190 -36.29 -0.27 23.00
N HIS A 191 -35.00 -0.11 23.29
CA HIS A 191 -34.06 -1.22 23.49
C HIS A 191 -33.98 -2.17 22.28
N GLU A 192 -33.99 -1.63 21.07
CA GLU A 192 -33.90 -2.40 19.81
C GLU A 192 -32.47 -2.82 19.45
N PHE A 193 -31.47 -2.28 20.14
CA PHE A 193 -30.09 -2.71 20.01
C PHE A 193 -29.84 -3.99 20.81
N CYS A 194 -29.03 -4.86 20.24
CA CYS A 194 -28.49 -6.04 20.89
C CYS A 194 -27.02 -6.19 20.53
N PHE A 195 -26.37 -7.23 21.04
CA PHE A 195 -25.01 -7.56 20.63
C PHE A 195 -24.94 -9.03 20.25
N PHE A 196 -24.09 -9.31 19.26
CA PHE A 196 -23.65 -10.64 18.91
C PHE A 196 -22.30 -10.89 19.56
N LEU A 197 -21.98 -12.14 19.83
CA LEU A 197 -20.69 -12.56 20.37
C LEU A 197 -19.87 -13.22 19.28
N GLN A 198 -18.62 -12.84 19.14
CA GLN A 198 -17.65 -13.54 18.30
C GLN A 198 -16.56 -14.18 19.16
N PRO A 199 -16.39 -15.51 19.14
CA PRO A 199 -15.33 -16.18 19.87
C PRO A 199 -13.91 -15.85 19.40
N LYS A 200 -13.03 -15.60 20.36
CA LYS A 200 -11.57 -15.57 20.22
C LYS A 200 -11.03 -16.96 20.55
N CYS A 201 -10.23 -17.52 19.67
CA CYS A 201 -9.81 -18.92 19.76
C CYS A 201 -8.29 -19.06 19.81
N ASN A 202 -7.82 -20.05 20.57
CA ASN A 202 -6.48 -20.59 20.39
C ASN A 202 -6.48 -21.42 19.10
N SER A 203 -5.62 -21.06 18.16
CA SER A 203 -5.60 -21.65 16.82
C SER A 203 -5.17 -23.13 16.82
N ILE A 204 -4.39 -23.56 17.83
CA ILE A 204 -3.91 -24.94 17.97
C ILE A 204 -4.98 -25.82 18.63
N THR A 205 -5.44 -25.44 19.82
CA THR A 205 -6.37 -26.27 20.62
C THR A 205 -7.82 -26.11 20.19
N ARG A 206 -8.13 -25.07 19.41
CA ARG A 206 -9.49 -24.61 19.11
C ARG A 206 -10.28 -24.19 20.36
N ALA A 207 -9.61 -24.03 21.51
CA ALA A 207 -10.25 -23.55 22.72
C ALA A 207 -10.67 -22.09 22.59
N ILE A 208 -11.87 -21.77 23.08
CA ILE A 208 -12.35 -20.39 23.17
C ILE A 208 -11.69 -19.75 24.39
N VAL A 209 -10.98 -18.64 24.19
CA VAL A 209 -10.23 -17.93 25.25
C VAL A 209 -10.89 -16.61 25.66
N GLY A 210 -11.84 -16.14 24.87
CA GLY A 210 -12.60 -14.92 25.11
C GLY A 210 -13.66 -14.75 24.02
N MET A 211 -14.46 -13.70 24.13
CA MET A 211 -15.40 -13.30 23.08
C MET A 211 -15.40 -11.79 22.92
N GLU A 212 -15.77 -11.30 21.75
CA GLU A 212 -16.02 -9.88 21.49
C GLU A 212 -17.52 -9.62 21.34
N ALA A 213 -18.02 -8.58 22.00
CA ALA A 213 -19.38 -8.11 21.87
C ALA A 213 -19.50 -7.09 20.71
N LEU A 214 -20.21 -7.50 19.66
CA LEU A 214 -20.41 -6.73 18.44
C LEU A 214 -21.85 -6.26 18.34
N VAL A 215 -22.06 -4.95 18.38
CA VAL A 215 -23.40 -4.35 18.36
C VAL A 215 -24.17 -4.70 17.10
N ARG A 216 -25.49 -4.86 17.22
CA ARG A 216 -26.44 -5.10 16.14
C ARG A 216 -27.72 -4.34 16.43
N TRP A 217 -28.34 -3.79 15.39
CA TRP A 217 -29.65 -3.15 15.53
C TRP A 217 -30.74 -4.07 14.99
N ASN A 218 -31.62 -4.55 15.86
CA ASN A 218 -32.75 -5.35 15.46
C ASN A 218 -33.94 -4.46 15.09
N HIS A 219 -33.86 -3.88 13.91
CA HIS A 219 -34.85 -2.95 13.40
C HIS A 219 -36.20 -3.66 13.11
N PRO A 220 -37.35 -3.13 13.55
CA PRO A 220 -38.66 -3.79 13.41
C PRO A 220 -39.05 -4.21 11.99
N THR A 221 -38.75 -3.36 10.99
CA THR A 221 -39.04 -3.63 9.57
C THR A 221 -37.84 -4.13 8.75
N ARG A 222 -36.61 -3.72 9.09
CA ARG A 222 -35.39 -4.04 8.32
C ARG A 222 -34.66 -5.31 8.82
N GLY A 223 -35.03 -5.83 9.99
CA GLY A 223 -34.33 -6.93 10.63
C GLY A 223 -32.99 -6.48 11.23
N CYS A 224 -31.99 -7.35 11.19
CA CYS A 224 -30.68 -7.08 11.79
C CYS A 224 -29.82 -6.19 10.89
N VAL A 225 -29.75 -4.90 11.24
CA VAL A 225 -28.96 -3.88 10.53
C VAL A 225 -27.50 -3.90 11.03
N PRO A 226 -26.50 -3.89 10.12
CA PRO A 226 -25.09 -3.95 10.49
C PRO A 226 -24.55 -2.60 11.02
N PRO A 227 -23.53 -2.61 11.90
CA PRO A 227 -22.92 -1.40 12.47
C PRO A 227 -22.47 -0.37 11.43
N ALA A 228 -21.90 -0.79 10.30
CA ALA A 228 -21.39 0.12 9.27
C ALA A 228 -22.45 1.08 8.70
N GLU A 229 -23.74 0.76 8.81
CA GLU A 229 -24.84 1.60 8.33
C GLU A 229 -25.24 2.70 9.33
N PHE A 230 -25.04 2.48 10.63
CA PHE A 230 -25.53 3.40 11.67
C PHE A 230 -24.47 3.98 12.61
N MET A 231 -23.35 3.27 12.82
CA MET A 231 -22.27 3.73 13.71
C MET A 231 -21.69 5.09 13.30
N PRO A 232 -21.41 5.38 12.01
CA PRO A 232 -20.87 6.70 11.62
C PRO A 232 -21.79 7.87 12.00
N LEU A 233 -23.11 7.64 11.98
CA LEU A 233 -24.09 8.66 12.35
C LEU A 233 -24.20 8.81 13.87
N LEU A 234 -24.14 7.72 14.64
CA LEU A 234 -24.12 7.76 16.11
C LEU A 234 -22.88 8.45 16.66
N GLU A 235 -21.71 8.20 16.05
CA GLU A 235 -20.45 8.82 16.43
C GLU A 235 -20.46 10.33 16.18
N ARG A 236 -20.90 10.76 14.98
CA ARG A 236 -21.03 12.19 14.62
C ARG A 236 -22.02 12.96 15.49
N THR A 237 -23.06 12.30 15.99
CA THR A 237 -24.09 12.92 16.83
C THR A 237 -23.82 12.79 18.33
N GLY A 238 -22.80 12.02 18.72
CA GLY A 238 -22.47 11.73 20.12
C GLY A 238 -23.41 10.71 20.80
N LEU A 239 -24.44 10.23 20.09
CA LEU A 239 -25.39 9.23 20.58
C LEU A 239 -24.75 7.85 20.83
N VAL A 240 -23.57 7.60 20.26
CA VAL A 240 -22.78 6.38 20.48
C VAL A 240 -22.54 6.11 21.97
N THR A 241 -22.32 7.15 22.77
CA THR A 241 -22.09 7.03 24.22
C THR A 241 -23.26 6.40 24.98
N ARG A 242 -24.49 6.69 24.53
CA ARG A 242 -25.71 6.12 25.11
C ARG A 242 -25.89 4.68 24.68
N LEU A 243 -25.51 4.35 23.44
CA LEU A 243 -25.51 2.98 22.94
C LEU A 243 -24.50 2.12 23.69
N ASP A 244 -23.27 2.59 23.83
CA ASP A 244 -22.18 1.82 24.44
C ASP A 244 -22.45 1.53 25.92
N GLN A 245 -22.93 2.50 26.69
CA GLN A 245 -23.40 2.25 28.06
C GLN A 245 -24.46 1.14 28.15
N TYR A 246 -25.43 1.15 27.23
CA TYR A 246 -26.47 0.13 27.16
C TYR A 246 -25.89 -1.25 26.80
N ILE A 247 -24.94 -1.32 25.87
CA ILE A 247 -24.27 -2.56 25.49
C ILE A 247 -23.38 -3.08 26.63
N TRP A 248 -22.58 -2.24 27.28
CA TRP A 248 -21.73 -2.62 28.41
C TRP A 248 -22.56 -3.20 29.56
N GLU A 249 -23.70 -2.59 29.87
CA GLU A 249 -24.63 -3.10 30.86
C GLU A 249 -25.23 -4.46 30.44
N SER A 250 -25.65 -4.60 29.19
CA SER A 250 -26.21 -5.84 28.65
C SER A 250 -25.20 -7.00 28.64
N VAL A 251 -23.92 -6.70 28.39
CA VAL A 251 -22.82 -7.67 28.49
C VAL A 251 -22.61 -8.10 29.94
N CYS A 252 -22.62 -7.17 30.89
CA CYS A 252 -22.49 -7.49 32.31
C CYS A 252 -23.66 -8.35 32.83
N GLN A 253 -24.89 -8.05 32.40
CA GLN A 253 -26.06 -8.90 32.70
C GLN A 253 -25.89 -10.32 32.17
N THR A 254 -25.36 -10.46 30.95
CA THR A 254 -25.11 -11.77 30.33
C THR A 254 -24.03 -12.55 31.08
N LEU A 255 -22.91 -11.90 31.44
CA LEU A 255 -21.86 -12.50 32.26
C LEU A 255 -22.39 -12.93 33.63
N GLN A 256 -23.23 -12.12 34.27
CA GLN A 256 -23.85 -12.48 35.56
C GLN A 256 -24.73 -13.72 35.42
N LYS A 257 -25.57 -13.78 34.38
CA LYS A 257 -26.43 -14.94 34.09
C LYS A 257 -25.61 -16.21 33.94
N TRP A 258 -24.48 -16.15 33.23
CA TRP A 258 -23.56 -17.28 33.07
C TRP A 258 -22.90 -17.69 34.40
N GLN A 259 -22.54 -16.72 35.23
CA GLN A 259 -21.97 -16.97 36.56
C GLN A 259 -22.98 -17.66 37.50
N GLU A 260 -24.25 -17.24 37.48
CA GLU A 260 -25.31 -17.81 38.32
C GLU A 260 -25.77 -19.19 37.85
N SER A 261 -25.76 -19.46 36.54
CA SER A 261 -26.10 -20.77 35.98
C SER A 261 -24.99 -21.81 36.14
N GLY A 262 -23.80 -21.42 36.61
CA GLY A 262 -22.62 -22.29 36.67
C GLY A 262 -22.10 -22.68 35.29
N SER A 263 -22.38 -21.87 34.27
CA SER A 263 -21.88 -22.07 32.91
C SER A 263 -20.39 -21.72 32.82
N ASN A 264 -19.72 -22.20 31.77
CA ASN A 264 -18.32 -21.83 31.53
C ASN A 264 -18.22 -20.32 31.25
N LEU A 265 -17.39 -19.64 32.04
CA LEU A 265 -17.17 -18.19 31.93
C LEU A 265 -15.94 -17.91 31.08
N VAL A 266 -16.09 -17.00 30.12
CA VAL A 266 -15.00 -16.43 29.33
C VAL A 266 -15.04 -14.91 29.41
N PRO A 267 -13.87 -14.23 29.37
CA PRO A 267 -13.85 -12.78 29.25
C PRO A 267 -14.56 -12.30 27.98
N VAL A 268 -15.34 -11.23 28.10
CA VAL A 268 -16.00 -10.56 26.98
C VAL A 268 -15.39 -9.17 26.83
N SER A 269 -14.93 -8.86 25.62
CA SER A 269 -14.45 -7.54 25.26
C SER A 269 -15.55 -6.68 24.65
N VAL A 270 -15.50 -5.39 24.95
CA VAL A 270 -16.44 -4.36 24.47
C VAL A 270 -15.68 -3.19 23.89
N ASN A 271 -16.21 -2.61 22.82
CA ASN A 271 -15.66 -1.43 22.18
C ASN A 271 -15.86 -0.18 23.05
N VAL A 272 -14.86 0.70 23.05
CA VAL A 272 -14.89 2.03 23.69
C VAL A 272 -14.50 3.07 22.64
N SER A 273 -15.42 3.97 22.32
CA SER A 273 -15.22 5.02 21.31
C SER A 273 -14.48 6.25 21.86
N VAL A 274 -13.96 7.08 20.96
CA VAL A 274 -13.35 8.38 21.33
C VAL A 274 -14.36 9.27 22.07
N GLN A 275 -15.62 9.23 21.62
CA GLN A 275 -16.70 10.01 22.24
C GLN A 275 -16.98 9.55 23.68
N ASP A 276 -16.78 8.27 24.01
CA ASP A 276 -16.95 7.79 25.38
C ASP A 276 -15.90 8.39 26.31
N ILE A 277 -14.64 8.37 25.91
CA ILE A 277 -13.54 8.89 26.75
C ILE A 277 -13.68 10.40 26.96
N LEU A 278 -14.14 11.12 25.94
CA LEU A 278 -14.33 12.57 26.03
C LEU A 278 -15.51 12.96 26.92
N ASN A 279 -16.61 12.20 26.87
CA ASN A 279 -17.87 12.59 27.50
C ASN A 279 -18.16 11.84 28.81
N LEU A 280 -17.48 10.73 29.11
CA LEU A 280 -17.76 9.84 30.23
C LEU A 280 -16.52 9.54 31.08
N ASP A 281 -16.75 9.20 32.35
CA ASP A 281 -15.74 8.52 33.19
C ASP A 281 -15.86 7.00 32.97
N VAL A 282 -15.34 6.52 31.84
CA VAL A 282 -15.38 5.10 31.44
C VAL A 282 -14.85 4.17 32.55
N PRO A 283 -13.70 4.45 33.19
CA PRO A 283 -13.21 3.63 34.31
C PRO A 283 -14.22 3.53 35.46
N GLN A 284 -14.87 4.63 35.84
CA GLN A 284 -15.86 4.59 36.91
C GLN A 284 -17.10 3.79 36.52
N ILE A 285 -17.62 3.98 35.30
CA ILE A 285 -18.78 3.24 34.80
C ILE A 285 -18.52 1.73 34.80
N PHE A 286 -17.35 1.29 34.32
CA PHE A 286 -16.98 -0.12 34.31
C PHE A 286 -16.93 -0.71 35.73
N ALA A 287 -16.36 0.02 36.69
CA ALA A 287 -16.34 -0.40 38.09
C ALA A 287 -17.75 -0.51 38.67
N ASP A 288 -18.61 0.48 38.42
CA ASP A 288 -19.99 0.49 38.90
C ASP A 288 -20.80 -0.68 38.33
N LEU A 289 -20.61 -1.01 37.05
CA LEU A 289 -21.26 -2.15 36.39
C LEU A 289 -20.81 -3.47 37.00
N VAL A 290 -19.50 -3.69 37.13
CA VAL A 290 -18.96 -4.93 37.70
C VAL A 290 -19.34 -5.09 39.17
N GLU A 291 -19.40 -4.00 39.95
CA GLU A 291 -19.90 -4.01 41.32
C GLU A 291 -21.40 -4.34 41.38
N LYS A 292 -22.22 -3.65 40.56
CA LYS A 292 -23.67 -3.87 40.46
C LYS A 292 -24.02 -5.32 40.14
N TYR A 293 -23.29 -5.92 39.19
CA TYR A 293 -23.53 -7.28 38.72
C TYR A 293 -22.70 -8.35 39.45
N LYS A 294 -21.86 -7.95 40.42
CA LYS A 294 -20.98 -8.84 41.23
C LYS A 294 -20.08 -9.72 40.37
N LEU A 295 -19.45 -9.10 39.38
CA LEU A 295 -18.51 -9.75 38.47
C LEU A 295 -17.07 -9.54 38.94
N GLU A 296 -16.14 -10.31 38.41
CA GLU A 296 -14.71 -10.00 38.53
C GLU A 296 -14.29 -9.06 37.38
N PRO A 297 -13.49 -7.99 37.62
CA PRO A 297 -13.06 -7.05 36.58
C PRO A 297 -12.40 -7.72 35.36
N LYS A 298 -11.70 -8.84 35.56
CA LYS A 298 -11.03 -9.62 34.50
C LYS A 298 -11.97 -10.20 33.44
N LEU A 299 -13.29 -10.23 33.69
CA LEU A 299 -14.29 -10.77 32.76
C LEU A 299 -14.77 -9.74 31.73
N LEU A 300 -14.52 -8.45 31.96
CA LEU A 300 -14.87 -7.36 31.05
C LEU A 300 -13.58 -6.71 30.55
N LEU A 301 -13.37 -6.72 29.24
CA LEU A 301 -12.19 -6.14 28.60
C LEU A 301 -12.60 -4.94 27.76
N ALA A 302 -11.81 -3.87 27.76
CA ALA A 302 -12.05 -2.71 26.90
C ALA A 302 -11.23 -2.84 25.60
N GLU A 303 -11.83 -2.57 24.46
CA GLU A 303 -11.15 -2.44 23.17
C GLU A 303 -11.12 -0.98 22.74
N ILE A 304 -9.96 -0.54 22.29
CA ILE A 304 -9.65 0.85 21.95
C ILE A 304 -8.93 0.84 20.61
N THR A 305 -9.40 1.60 19.63
CA THR A 305 -8.78 1.65 18.30
C THR A 305 -7.43 2.37 18.30
N GLU A 306 -6.54 1.98 17.38
CA GLU A 306 -5.23 2.59 17.19
C GLU A 306 -5.31 4.12 16.94
N THR A 307 -6.21 4.55 16.05
CA THR A 307 -6.38 5.96 15.68
C THR A 307 -6.70 6.85 16.89
N MET A 308 -7.48 6.33 17.83
CA MET A 308 -7.82 7.06 19.05
C MET A 308 -6.57 7.35 19.90
N VAL A 309 -5.65 6.39 20.00
CA VAL A 309 -4.39 6.56 20.75
C VAL A 309 -3.47 7.58 20.07
N ALA A 310 -3.50 7.64 18.74
CA ALA A 310 -2.71 8.56 17.94
C ALA A 310 -3.20 10.02 17.98
N GLU A 311 -4.51 10.25 18.04
CA GLU A 311 -5.09 11.60 18.00
C GLU A 311 -5.03 12.36 19.34
N ASP A 312 -5.28 11.69 20.48
CA ASP A 312 -5.38 12.35 21.79
C ASP A 312 -4.74 11.52 22.91
N THR A 313 -3.41 11.38 22.82
CA THR A 313 -2.62 10.46 23.63
C THR A 313 -2.82 10.64 25.14
N GLN A 314 -2.95 11.88 25.65
CA GLN A 314 -2.97 12.10 27.10
C GLN A 314 -4.30 11.71 27.77
N MET A 315 -5.44 12.03 27.15
CA MET A 315 -6.75 11.66 27.72
C MET A 315 -6.98 10.16 27.65
N VAL A 316 -6.61 9.54 26.52
CA VAL A 316 -6.70 8.10 26.33
C VAL A 316 -5.81 7.35 27.32
N GLU A 317 -4.55 7.78 27.50
CA GLU A 317 -3.66 7.21 28.51
C GLU A 317 -4.25 7.29 29.92
N ASN A 318 -4.87 8.41 30.29
CA ASN A 318 -5.49 8.57 31.61
C ASN A 318 -6.67 7.61 31.80
N ALA A 319 -7.50 7.41 30.77
CA ALA A 319 -8.59 6.43 30.79
C ALA A 319 -8.05 5.00 30.93
N ILE A 320 -7.03 4.64 30.16
CA ILE A 320 -6.36 3.33 30.23
C ILE A 320 -5.79 3.08 31.64
N GLN A 321 -5.05 4.04 32.20
CA GLN A 321 -4.54 3.93 33.57
C GLN A 321 -5.65 3.81 34.60
N GLY A 322 -6.76 4.52 34.41
CA GLY A 322 -7.95 4.43 35.27
C GLY A 322 -8.56 3.02 35.25
N LEU A 323 -8.68 2.43 34.07
CA LEU A 323 -9.16 1.06 33.87
C LEU A 323 -8.21 0.05 34.56
N HIS A 324 -6.90 0.18 34.38
CA HIS A 324 -5.91 -0.70 35.05
C HIS A 324 -5.96 -0.61 36.57
N ARG A 325 -6.07 0.61 37.13
CA ARG A 325 -6.18 0.80 38.59
C ARG A 325 -7.40 0.10 39.18
N LYS A 326 -8.45 -0.09 38.38
CA LYS A 326 -9.68 -0.80 38.75
C LYS A 326 -9.67 -2.28 38.35
N GLY A 327 -8.58 -2.78 37.77
CA GLY A 327 -8.36 -4.20 37.46
C GLY A 327 -8.89 -4.65 36.10
N PHE A 328 -9.26 -3.72 35.21
CA PHE A 328 -9.69 -4.02 33.86
C PHE A 328 -8.50 -4.15 32.91
N ALA A 329 -8.65 -5.00 31.89
CA ALA A 329 -7.68 -5.10 30.81
C ALA A 329 -8.12 -4.24 29.62
N VAL A 330 -7.13 -3.71 28.90
CA VAL A 330 -7.32 -2.91 27.70
C VAL A 330 -6.62 -3.56 26.52
N MET A 331 -7.33 -3.69 25.41
CA MET A 331 -6.83 -4.23 24.15
C MET A 331 -6.79 -3.10 23.11
N MET A 332 -5.70 -3.05 22.34
CA MET A 332 -5.60 -2.15 21.19
C MET A 332 -6.20 -2.84 19.96
N ASP A 333 -7.15 -2.19 19.31
CA ASP A 333 -7.86 -2.69 18.13
C ASP A 333 -7.37 -2.03 16.83
N ASP A 334 -7.66 -2.68 15.70
CA ASP A 334 -7.32 -2.24 14.34
C ASP A 334 -5.82 -1.92 14.12
N PHE A 335 -4.93 -2.60 14.85
CA PHE A 335 -3.50 -2.29 14.83
C PHE A 335 -2.89 -2.54 13.45
N GLY A 336 -2.31 -1.46 12.91
CA GLY A 336 -1.60 -1.33 11.64
C GLY A 336 -2.42 -0.68 10.53
N SER A 337 -3.74 -0.50 10.68
CA SER A 337 -4.61 0.13 9.67
C SER A 337 -4.35 1.64 9.51
N GLY A 338 -3.64 2.27 10.45
CA GLY A 338 -3.32 3.70 10.49
C GLY A 338 -1.82 4.05 10.49
N TYR A 339 -1.48 5.25 10.94
CA TYR A 339 -0.08 5.73 11.08
C TYR A 339 0.57 5.15 12.35
N SER A 340 0.87 3.86 12.36
CA SER A 340 1.51 3.22 13.51
C SER A 340 2.92 3.77 13.76
N SER A 341 3.03 4.73 14.68
CA SER A 341 4.33 5.13 15.22
C SER A 341 4.74 4.10 16.27
N LEU A 342 5.81 3.33 16.04
CA LEU A 342 6.39 2.40 17.02
C LEU A 342 6.64 3.05 18.40
N ASN A 343 6.81 4.37 18.43
CA ASN A 343 6.91 5.15 19.67
C ASN A 343 5.62 5.11 20.51
N MET A 344 4.45 5.12 19.87
CA MET A 344 3.15 5.05 20.56
C MET A 344 2.98 3.73 21.30
N LEU A 345 3.35 2.60 20.69
CA LEU A 345 3.31 1.28 21.32
C LEU A 345 4.18 1.17 22.57
N LYS A 346 5.30 1.91 22.60
CA LYS A 346 6.21 1.92 23.74
C LYS A 346 5.59 2.63 24.95
N ASP A 347 4.87 3.73 24.71
CA ASP A 347 4.34 4.58 25.76
C ASP A 347 2.90 4.19 26.16
N THR A 348 2.16 3.52 25.27
CA THR A 348 0.79 3.06 25.52
C THR A 348 0.80 1.71 26.23
N ASN A 349 0.39 1.71 27.50
CA ASN A 349 0.40 0.53 28.37
C ASN A 349 -0.77 -0.45 28.10
N VAL A 350 -1.05 -0.86 26.86
CA VAL A 350 -2.10 -1.84 26.58
C VAL A 350 -1.70 -3.27 26.99
N ASP A 351 -2.69 -4.14 27.16
CA ASP A 351 -2.49 -5.51 27.64
C ASP A 351 -2.53 -6.58 26.55
N ALA A 352 -3.04 -6.24 25.37
CA ALA A 352 -3.01 -7.07 24.18
C ALA A 352 -3.21 -6.20 22.92
N ILE A 353 -2.78 -6.71 21.78
CA ILE A 353 -2.94 -6.07 20.47
C ILE A 353 -3.80 -6.98 19.58
N LYS A 354 -4.78 -6.40 18.88
CA LYS A 354 -5.54 -7.05 17.80
C LYS A 354 -4.98 -6.59 16.45
N LEU A 355 -4.44 -7.53 15.69
CA LEU A 355 -3.85 -7.31 14.37
C LEU A 355 -4.90 -7.50 13.28
N ASP A 356 -5.23 -6.44 12.54
CA ASP A 356 -6.21 -6.51 11.43
C ASP A 356 -5.61 -7.22 10.21
N MET A 357 -6.22 -8.32 9.75
CA MET A 357 -5.79 -9.03 8.54
C MET A 357 -5.97 -8.24 7.25
N LYS A 358 -6.72 -7.12 7.22
CA LYS A 358 -6.79 -6.23 6.04
C LYS A 358 -5.46 -5.56 5.69
N LEU A 359 -4.55 -5.43 6.66
CA LEU A 359 -3.17 -5.00 6.40
C LEU A 359 -2.42 -5.93 5.45
N ILE A 360 -2.87 -7.17 5.39
CA ILE A 360 -2.17 -8.28 4.78
C ILE A 360 -3.08 -8.77 3.67
N ASP A 361 -3.22 -7.94 2.64
CA ASP A 361 -3.88 -8.34 1.41
C ASP A 361 -3.10 -9.52 0.80
N MET A 362 -3.64 -10.73 0.95
CA MET A 362 -3.01 -11.98 0.53
C MET A 362 -3.16 -12.27 -0.96
N ASN A 363 -3.35 -11.23 -1.78
CA ASN A 363 -3.23 -11.32 -3.24
C ASN A 363 -1.87 -11.93 -3.63
N GLN A 364 -1.85 -12.75 -4.69
CA GLN A 364 -0.68 -13.58 -5.05
C GLN A 364 0.62 -12.77 -5.21
N GLU A 365 0.54 -11.50 -5.62
CA GLU A 365 1.69 -10.60 -5.79
C GLU A 365 2.26 -10.03 -4.48
N ASN A 366 1.44 -9.89 -3.43
CA ASN A 366 1.84 -9.25 -2.16
C ASN A 366 1.91 -10.20 -0.97
N ARG A 367 1.58 -11.49 -1.18
CA ARG A 367 1.56 -12.51 -0.14
C ARG A 367 2.88 -12.61 0.64
N SER A 368 4.04 -12.54 -0.03
CA SER A 368 5.35 -12.63 0.62
C SER A 368 5.64 -11.43 1.52
N LYS A 369 5.33 -10.21 1.05
CA LYS A 369 5.48 -8.98 1.84
C LYS A 369 4.51 -8.96 3.02
N GLY A 370 3.28 -9.39 2.80
CA GLY A 370 2.26 -9.50 3.85
C GLY A 370 2.70 -10.44 4.98
N VAL A 371 3.23 -11.62 4.64
CA VAL A 371 3.78 -12.58 5.62
C VAL A 371 4.94 -11.96 6.41
N GLN A 372 5.90 -11.31 5.75
CA GLN A 372 7.04 -10.66 6.41
C GLN A 372 6.62 -9.55 7.37
N ILE A 373 5.59 -8.77 7.02
CA ILE A 373 5.03 -7.74 7.90
C ILE A 373 4.39 -8.38 9.13
N VAL A 374 3.60 -9.43 8.96
CA VAL A 374 3.00 -10.17 10.09
C VAL A 374 4.08 -10.70 11.02
N GLU A 375 5.07 -11.40 10.49
CA GLU A 375 6.17 -11.95 11.28
C GLU A 375 6.90 -10.84 12.06
N SER A 376 7.19 -9.71 11.40
CA SER A 376 7.84 -8.56 12.04
C SER A 376 7.00 -7.95 13.17
N VAL A 377 5.68 -7.81 12.96
CA VAL A 377 4.75 -7.27 13.96
C VAL A 377 4.58 -8.22 15.14
N VAL A 378 4.44 -9.52 14.88
CA VAL A 378 4.30 -10.54 15.93
C VAL A 378 5.59 -10.64 16.74
N ASP A 379 6.76 -10.65 16.09
CA ASP A 379 8.06 -10.65 16.78
C ASP A 379 8.26 -9.41 17.65
N MET A 380 7.84 -8.24 17.16
CA MET A 380 7.87 -6.99 17.93
C MET A 380 6.97 -7.09 19.17
N ALA A 381 5.71 -7.52 19.00
CA ALA A 381 4.77 -7.69 20.10
C ALA A 381 5.32 -8.66 21.16
N HIS A 382 5.91 -9.78 20.74
CA HIS A 382 6.57 -10.72 21.65
C HIS A 382 7.74 -10.12 22.41
N ARG A 383 8.59 -9.31 21.76
CA ARG A 383 9.71 -8.61 22.44
C ARG A 383 9.23 -7.60 23.46
N LEU A 384 8.04 -7.03 23.26
CA LEU A 384 7.37 -6.13 24.20
C LEU A 384 6.57 -6.87 25.28
N ASN A 385 6.54 -8.21 25.25
CA ASN A 385 5.68 -9.06 26.10
C ASN A 385 4.18 -8.73 25.96
N LEU A 386 3.76 -8.30 24.78
CA LEU A 386 2.37 -8.01 24.45
C LEU A 386 1.73 -9.22 23.76
N PRO A 387 0.66 -9.82 24.33
CA PRO A 387 -0.17 -10.79 23.64
C PRO A 387 -0.74 -10.20 22.34
N ILE A 388 -0.74 -10.99 21.28
CA ILE A 388 -1.31 -10.62 19.98
C ILE A 388 -2.45 -11.56 19.58
N ILE A 389 -3.51 -10.99 19.02
CA ILE A 389 -4.67 -11.70 18.48
C ILE A 389 -4.86 -11.24 17.04
N ALA A 390 -4.89 -12.15 16.09
CA ALA A 390 -5.20 -11.78 14.70
C ALA A 390 -6.72 -11.72 14.49
N GLU A 391 -7.22 -10.63 13.94
CA GLU A 391 -8.63 -10.41 13.58
C GLU A 391 -8.86 -10.52 12.07
N GLY A 392 -10.04 -11.02 11.67
CA GLY A 392 -10.39 -11.11 10.26
C GLY A 392 -9.81 -12.36 9.58
N VAL A 393 -9.53 -13.41 10.37
CA VAL A 393 -9.01 -14.67 9.84
C VAL A 393 -10.14 -15.49 9.20
N GLU A 394 -10.07 -15.66 7.88
CA GLU A 394 -11.10 -16.31 7.07
C GLU A 394 -10.67 -17.64 6.47
N THR A 395 -9.37 -17.82 6.22
CA THR A 395 -8.85 -18.98 5.48
C THR A 395 -7.94 -19.88 6.33
N PRO A 396 -7.89 -21.21 6.04
CA PRO A 396 -6.92 -22.11 6.65
C PRO A 396 -5.47 -21.67 6.42
N GLU A 397 -5.17 -21.05 5.28
CA GLU A 397 -3.85 -20.55 4.94
C GLU A 397 -3.41 -19.42 5.87
N GLN A 398 -4.31 -18.48 6.18
CA GLN A 398 -4.06 -17.40 7.15
C GLN A 398 -3.78 -17.95 8.54
N VAL A 399 -4.57 -18.93 9.00
CA VAL A 399 -4.33 -19.58 10.30
C VAL A 399 -2.96 -20.25 10.34
N SER A 400 -2.59 -20.93 9.27
CA SER A 400 -1.31 -21.65 9.20
C SER A 400 -0.12 -20.68 9.21
N MET A 401 -0.25 -19.54 8.52
CA MET A 401 0.73 -18.44 8.55
C MET A 401 0.86 -17.82 9.95
N LEU A 402 -0.26 -17.50 10.59
CA LEU A 402 -0.27 -16.90 11.94
C LEU A 402 0.33 -17.86 12.98
N GLN A 403 0.01 -19.15 12.89
CA GLN A 403 0.64 -20.19 13.70
C GLN A 403 2.14 -20.26 13.46
N ALA A 404 2.59 -20.10 12.21
CA ALA A 404 4.00 -20.11 11.87
C ALA A 404 4.77 -18.94 12.50
N ALA A 405 4.12 -17.76 12.56
CA ALA A 405 4.64 -16.57 13.22
C ALA A 405 4.54 -16.61 14.77
N ASP A 406 4.11 -17.72 15.39
CA ASP A 406 3.83 -17.84 16.83
C ASP A 406 2.67 -16.95 17.32
N CYS A 407 1.79 -16.50 16.41
CA CYS A 407 0.52 -15.84 16.74
C CYS A 407 -0.57 -16.89 17.02
N LEU A 408 -0.68 -17.29 18.28
CA LEU A 408 -1.54 -18.42 18.70
C LEU A 408 -3.03 -18.07 18.80
N TYR A 409 -3.38 -16.80 18.97
CA TYR A 409 -4.76 -16.39 19.17
C TYR A 409 -5.32 -15.75 17.91
N SER A 410 -6.55 -16.11 17.56
CA SER A 410 -7.18 -15.65 16.33
C SER A 410 -8.69 -15.50 16.50
N GLN A 411 -9.25 -14.55 15.77
CA GLN A 411 -10.67 -14.28 15.65
C GLN A 411 -11.01 -14.07 14.18
N GLY A 412 -12.10 -14.68 13.72
CA GLY A 412 -12.53 -14.54 12.33
C GLY A 412 -13.44 -15.67 11.87
N TYR A 413 -13.97 -15.51 10.65
CA TYR A 413 -14.98 -16.39 10.08
C TYR A 413 -14.51 -17.83 9.85
N TYR A 414 -13.20 -18.05 9.77
CA TYR A 414 -12.63 -19.39 9.73
C TYR A 414 -13.02 -20.23 10.95
N PHE A 415 -13.07 -19.62 12.12
CA PHE A 415 -13.48 -20.28 13.36
C PHE A 415 -14.98 -20.10 13.57
N PHE A 416 -15.41 -18.85 13.76
CA PHE A 416 -16.78 -18.52 14.12
C PHE A 416 -17.14 -17.13 13.58
N LYS A 417 -18.33 -17.05 12.98
CA LYS A 417 -18.97 -15.76 12.68
C LYS A 417 -19.55 -15.17 13.96
N PRO A 418 -19.71 -13.83 14.06
CA PRO A 418 -20.51 -13.20 15.10
C PRO A 418 -21.88 -13.86 15.17
N MET A 419 -22.32 -14.22 16.37
CA MET A 419 -23.56 -14.97 16.57
C MET A 419 -24.38 -14.44 17.74
N PRO A 420 -25.71 -14.68 17.76
CA PRO A 420 -26.54 -14.37 18.92
C PRO A 420 -26.04 -15.03 20.20
N VAL A 421 -26.30 -14.40 21.34
CA VAL A 421 -25.86 -14.86 22.67
C VAL A 421 -26.30 -16.30 22.95
N GLU A 422 -27.51 -16.69 22.56
CA GLU A 422 -28.04 -18.04 22.79
C GLU A 422 -27.28 -19.12 22.02
N ASN A 423 -26.64 -18.76 20.90
CA ASN A 423 -25.81 -19.68 20.14
C ASN A 423 -24.41 -19.78 20.75
N ALA A 424 -23.86 -18.67 21.23
CA ALA A 424 -22.59 -18.66 21.97
C ALA A 424 -22.70 -19.47 23.27
N GLU A 425 -23.81 -19.37 23.99
CA GLU A 425 -24.12 -20.16 25.19
C GLU A 425 -24.05 -21.68 24.93
N LYS A 426 -24.51 -22.14 23.76
CA LYS A 426 -24.43 -23.56 23.37
C LYS A 426 -23.01 -24.01 23.10
N LEU A 427 -22.16 -23.14 22.54
CA LEU A 427 -20.73 -23.44 22.32
C LEU A 427 -19.98 -23.58 23.64
N LEU A 428 -20.33 -22.77 24.64
CA LEU A 428 -19.75 -22.83 25.98
C LEU A 428 -20.24 -24.01 26.81
N ALA A 429 -21.35 -24.66 26.44
CA ALA A 429 -21.92 -25.79 27.17
C ALA A 429 -21.16 -27.12 26.95
N ASP A 430 -20.29 -27.23 25.94
CA ASP A 430 -19.48 -28.42 25.69
C ASP A 430 -18.21 -28.42 26.58
N PRO A 431 -18.05 -29.38 27.52
CA PRO A 431 -16.96 -29.39 28.51
C PRO A 431 -15.60 -29.85 27.94
N THR A 432 -15.44 -29.98 26.62
CA THR A 432 -14.22 -30.51 25.99
C THR A 432 -12.99 -29.58 26.04
N ASN A 433 -13.11 -28.32 26.50
CA ASN A 433 -11.97 -27.41 26.62
C ASN A 433 -11.72 -27.01 28.07
N GLN A 434 -10.74 -27.67 28.72
CA GLN A 434 -10.37 -27.42 30.11
C GLN A 434 -9.64 -26.09 30.39
N ASP A 435 -9.48 -25.20 29.41
CA ASP A 435 -8.75 -23.96 29.61
C ASP A 435 -9.47 -22.73 29.01
N TYR A 436 -10.55 -22.31 29.67
CA TYR A 436 -11.11 -20.96 29.49
C TYR A 436 -10.31 -19.97 30.35
N TRP A 437 -9.05 -19.70 29.97
CA TRP A 437 -8.13 -18.87 30.76
C TRP A 437 -7.59 -17.66 29.97
N ASP A 438 -7.50 -16.56 30.72
CA ASP A 438 -6.76 -15.32 30.47
C ASP A 438 -5.51 -15.47 29.59
N LEU A 439 -5.49 -14.78 28.44
CA LEU A 439 -4.39 -14.72 27.47
C LEU A 439 -3.02 -14.49 28.14
N ARG A 440 -2.97 -13.75 29.25
CA ARG A 440 -1.70 -13.42 29.93
C ARG A 440 -1.11 -14.61 30.71
N ARG A 441 -1.94 -15.53 31.20
CA ARG A 441 -1.48 -16.68 32.00
C ARG A 441 -0.81 -17.77 31.16
N ASP A 442 -1.16 -17.86 29.89
CA ASP A 442 -0.60 -18.85 28.96
C ASP A 442 0.87 -18.51 28.61
N LEU A 443 1.19 -17.22 28.45
CA LEU A 443 2.57 -16.73 28.25
C LEU A 443 3.51 -17.09 29.42
N MET A 444 2.98 -17.13 30.65
CA MET A 444 3.74 -17.42 31.87
C MET A 444 3.81 -18.91 32.24
N ARG A 445 3.10 -19.79 31.51
CA ARG A 445 3.01 -21.26 31.78
C ARG A 445 3.80 -22.12 30.78
N ARG A 446 4.81 -21.56 30.11
CA ARG A 446 5.62 -22.26 29.08
C ARG A 446 6.35 -23.54 29.54
N ASP A 447 6.36 -23.89 30.84
CA ASP A 447 7.08 -25.05 31.41
C ASP A 447 6.25 -26.36 31.58
N ARG A 448 5.01 -26.44 31.12
CA ARG A 448 4.27 -27.73 31.09
C ARG A 448 3.71 -28.05 29.71
N ARG A 449 4.57 -28.55 28.82
CA ARG A 449 4.10 -29.42 27.74
C ARG A 449 3.83 -30.81 28.33
N VAL A 450 2.54 -31.19 28.38
CA VAL A 450 2.17 -32.60 28.46
C VAL A 450 2.48 -33.19 27.09
N GLU A 451 3.35 -34.20 27.04
CA GLU A 451 3.62 -34.97 25.83
C GLU A 451 2.32 -35.60 25.34
N ASN A 452 1.80 -35.08 24.23
CA ASN A 452 0.71 -35.70 23.50
C ASN A 452 1.33 -36.36 22.25
N PRO A 453 1.20 -37.68 22.01
CA PRO A 453 1.87 -38.39 20.91
C PRO A 453 1.47 -37.94 19.48
N GLY A 454 0.68 -36.88 19.35
CA GLY A 454 0.29 -36.24 18.09
C GLY A 454 1.02 -34.94 17.76
N THR A 455 1.82 -34.36 18.66
CA THR A 455 2.53 -33.08 18.42
C THR A 455 3.73 -33.19 17.47
N GLU A 456 4.16 -34.39 17.11
CA GLU A 456 5.20 -34.57 16.07
C GLU A 456 4.75 -34.03 14.71
N LYS A 457 3.44 -33.97 14.44
CA LYS A 457 2.92 -33.43 13.17
C LYS A 457 2.97 -31.90 13.09
N THR A 458 3.04 -31.17 14.19
CA THR A 458 2.85 -29.71 14.18
C THR A 458 4.16 -28.95 14.02
N ALA A 459 5.28 -29.43 14.57
CA ALA A 459 6.60 -28.84 14.32
C ALA A 459 7.08 -29.10 12.88
N LEU A 460 6.78 -30.30 12.37
CA LEU A 460 7.05 -30.70 10.99
C LEU A 460 6.16 -29.98 9.97
N ALA A 461 4.90 -29.71 10.30
CA ALA A 461 4.02 -28.92 9.44
C ALA A 461 4.51 -27.47 9.30
N LEU A 462 5.07 -26.90 10.37
CA LEU A 462 5.55 -25.51 10.42
C LEU A 462 6.85 -25.33 9.62
N GLN A 463 7.80 -26.28 9.72
CA GLN A 463 8.98 -26.31 8.85
C GLN A 463 8.61 -26.68 7.41
N ALA A 464 7.69 -27.63 7.19
CA ALA A 464 7.22 -27.96 5.84
C ALA A 464 6.46 -26.79 5.17
N TYR A 465 5.76 -25.93 5.93
CA TYR A 465 5.02 -24.77 5.42
C TYR A 465 5.86 -23.53 5.13
N GLN A 466 6.93 -23.28 5.89
CA GLN A 466 7.95 -22.29 5.48
C GLN A 466 8.69 -22.70 4.19
N ILE A 467 8.49 -23.93 3.73
CA ILE A 467 9.25 -24.61 2.67
C ILE A 467 8.33 -25.03 1.51
N PHE A 468 7.05 -24.62 1.52
CA PHE A 468 6.20 -24.74 0.34
C PHE A 468 6.45 -23.59 -0.64
N THR A 469 7.61 -23.64 -1.28
CA THR A 469 7.96 -22.89 -2.51
C THR A 469 8.81 -23.80 -3.38
N ASP A 470 8.18 -24.49 -4.35
CA ASP A 470 8.63 -25.12 -5.62
C ASP A 470 10.05 -25.73 -5.82
N ASN A 471 10.98 -25.67 -4.86
CA ASN A 471 12.42 -25.95 -5.05
C ASN A 471 13.02 -26.96 -4.06
N VAL A 472 12.21 -27.68 -3.28
CA VAL A 472 12.71 -28.60 -2.23
C VAL A 472 12.74 -30.04 -2.73
N LEU A 473 13.95 -30.60 -2.76
CA LEU A 473 14.27 -31.92 -3.28
C LEU A 473 14.06 -33.02 -2.24
N VAL A 474 14.45 -32.81 -0.97
CA VAL A 474 14.28 -33.79 0.11
C VAL A 474 13.92 -33.09 1.42
N ILE A 475 13.00 -33.70 2.19
CA ILE A 475 12.72 -33.37 3.59
C ILE A 475 12.84 -34.67 4.39
N ALA A 476 13.67 -34.67 5.43
CA ALA A 476 13.88 -35.83 6.29
C ALA A 476 14.08 -35.44 7.76
N LEU A 477 13.87 -36.41 8.65
CA LEU A 477 14.20 -36.31 10.08
C LEU A 477 15.51 -37.05 10.36
N LEU A 478 16.37 -36.42 11.14
CA LEU A 478 17.61 -36.98 11.64
C LEU A 478 17.59 -37.02 13.16
N ASN A 479 17.84 -38.20 13.73
CA ASN A 479 18.13 -38.34 15.15
C ASN A 479 19.65 -38.22 15.38
N LEU A 480 20.10 -37.11 15.96
CA LEU A 480 21.52 -36.82 16.21
C LEU A 480 22.16 -37.75 17.26
N ALA A 481 21.35 -38.45 18.07
CA ALA A 481 21.86 -39.40 19.06
C ALA A 481 22.06 -40.80 18.49
N THR A 482 21.16 -41.25 17.61
CA THR A 482 21.15 -42.64 17.10
C THR A 482 21.55 -42.76 15.63
N GLY A 483 21.62 -41.66 14.87
CA GLY A 483 21.83 -41.67 13.42
C GLY A 483 20.60 -42.07 12.61
N ALA A 484 19.45 -42.28 13.27
CA ALA A 484 18.22 -42.69 12.59
C ALA A 484 17.78 -41.59 11.62
N TYR A 485 17.66 -41.95 10.35
CA TYR A 485 17.30 -41.03 9.27
C TYR A 485 15.98 -41.46 8.64
N ARG A 486 15.04 -40.53 8.51
CA ARG A 486 13.70 -40.83 8.00
C ARG A 486 13.24 -39.78 7.01
N VAL A 487 13.21 -40.16 5.74
CA VAL A 487 12.70 -39.30 4.66
C VAL A 487 11.18 -39.16 4.78
N ILE A 488 10.69 -37.92 4.76
CA ILE A 488 9.27 -37.56 4.81
C ILE A 488 8.75 -37.24 3.41
N LYS A 489 9.55 -36.51 2.61
CA LYS A 489 9.22 -36.11 1.24
C LYS A 489 10.49 -36.16 0.39
N ARG A 490 10.39 -36.71 -0.83
CA ARG A 490 11.46 -36.74 -1.83
C ARG A 490 10.88 -36.37 -3.19
N ASP A 491 11.59 -35.54 -3.95
CA ASP A 491 11.26 -35.18 -5.32
C ASP A 491 11.44 -36.37 -6.26
N ALA A 492 10.51 -36.55 -7.19
CA ALA A 492 10.48 -37.70 -8.10
C ALA A 492 11.63 -37.73 -9.12
N ARG A 493 12.39 -36.64 -9.27
CA ARG A 493 13.57 -36.56 -10.16
C ARG A 493 14.83 -37.19 -9.55
N LEU A 494 14.80 -37.51 -8.26
CA LEU A 494 15.89 -38.18 -7.54
C LEU A 494 15.80 -39.72 -7.71
N LEU A 495 16.92 -40.41 -7.56
CA LEU A 495 17.02 -41.87 -7.68
C LEU A 495 16.13 -42.60 -6.64
N ASP A 496 15.61 -43.76 -7.03
CA ASP A 496 14.69 -44.60 -6.22
C ASP A 496 15.31 -44.97 -4.86
N PRO A 497 14.55 -44.92 -3.75
CA PRO A 497 15.07 -45.25 -2.43
C PRO A 497 15.35 -46.74 -2.28
N ASP A 498 16.58 -47.10 -1.88
CA ASP A 498 16.88 -48.41 -1.32
C ASP A 498 16.52 -48.39 0.18
N LEU A 499 15.23 -48.65 0.47
CA LEU A 499 14.60 -48.46 1.78
C LEU A 499 15.32 -49.17 2.93
N GLU A 500 16.06 -50.26 2.68
CA GLU A 500 16.81 -50.98 3.72
C GLU A 500 18.12 -50.27 4.12
N LYS A 501 18.63 -49.31 3.32
CA LYS A 501 19.89 -48.58 3.56
C LYS A 501 19.70 -47.12 3.97
N GLU A 502 18.49 -46.59 3.88
CA GLU A 502 18.19 -45.16 4.15
C GLU A 502 17.66 -44.89 5.56
N GLU A 503 17.59 -45.91 6.43
CA GLU A 503 17.21 -45.75 7.85
C GLU A 503 18.36 -45.19 8.73
N ASP A 504 19.59 -45.17 8.20
CA ASP A 504 20.79 -44.71 8.90
C ASP A 504 21.48 -43.58 8.09
N PHE A 505 21.72 -42.45 8.75
CA PHE A 505 22.20 -41.22 8.11
C PHE A 505 23.60 -41.34 7.54
N VAL A 506 24.48 -42.08 8.22
CA VAL A 506 25.88 -42.25 7.78
C VAL A 506 25.90 -43.12 6.53
N ASN A 507 25.17 -44.24 6.53
CA ASN A 507 25.04 -45.09 5.35
C ASN A 507 24.39 -44.37 4.17
N TYR A 508 23.42 -43.47 4.44
CA TYR A 508 22.81 -42.63 3.41
C TYR A 508 23.84 -41.70 2.76
N CYS A 509 24.62 -40.96 3.55
CA CYS A 509 25.63 -40.03 3.04
C CYS A 509 26.77 -40.76 2.32
N ASP A 510 27.25 -41.88 2.86
CA ASP A 510 28.27 -42.72 2.22
C ASP A 510 27.80 -43.25 0.86
N ARG A 511 26.52 -43.62 0.73
CA ARG A 511 25.94 -44.06 -0.54
C ARG A 511 25.96 -42.95 -1.58
N LEU A 512 25.57 -41.73 -1.19
CA LEU A 512 25.55 -40.59 -2.11
C LEU A 512 26.93 -40.31 -2.72
N VAL A 513 27.99 -40.49 -1.94
CA VAL A 513 29.38 -40.36 -2.42
C VAL A 513 29.81 -41.57 -3.26
N ASN A 514 29.60 -42.80 -2.75
CA ASN A 514 30.05 -44.02 -3.41
C ASN A 514 29.36 -44.28 -4.76
N GLU A 515 28.10 -43.88 -4.90
CA GLU A 515 27.32 -43.99 -6.15
C GLU A 515 27.52 -42.78 -7.07
N LYS A 516 28.41 -41.84 -6.71
CA LYS A 516 28.69 -40.60 -7.47
C LYS A 516 27.45 -39.75 -7.70
N ILE A 517 26.57 -39.72 -6.70
CA ILE A 517 25.44 -38.80 -6.65
C ILE A 517 25.95 -37.43 -6.20
N VAL A 518 26.86 -37.36 -5.23
CA VAL A 518 27.66 -36.15 -4.95
C VAL A 518 28.84 -36.09 -5.92
N HIS A 519 29.15 -34.90 -6.44
CA HIS A 519 30.29 -34.68 -7.33
C HIS A 519 31.63 -35.00 -6.63
N GLU A 520 32.57 -35.61 -7.36
CA GLU A 520 33.83 -36.14 -6.78
C GLU A 520 34.68 -35.08 -6.05
N GLU A 521 34.67 -33.83 -6.54
CA GLU A 521 35.39 -32.71 -5.90
C GLU A 521 34.75 -32.22 -4.60
N ASP A 522 33.46 -32.50 -4.38
CA ASP A 522 32.71 -32.04 -3.19
C ASP A 522 32.59 -33.16 -2.13
N ALA A 523 32.98 -34.39 -2.47
CA ALA A 523 32.77 -35.59 -1.66
C ALA A 523 33.43 -35.52 -0.28
N ASP A 524 34.70 -35.10 -0.22
CA ASP A 524 35.45 -35.04 1.04
C ASP A 524 34.83 -34.01 2.01
N LEU A 525 34.47 -32.83 1.49
CA LEU A 525 33.84 -31.76 2.26
C LEU A 525 32.43 -32.17 2.72
N PHE A 526 31.67 -32.83 1.85
CA PHE A 526 30.33 -33.33 2.16
C PHE A 526 30.34 -34.33 3.31
N LEU A 527 31.30 -35.27 3.34
CA LEU A 527 31.42 -36.25 4.42
C LEU A 527 31.87 -35.61 5.74
N GLU A 528 32.77 -34.63 5.69
CA GLU A 528 33.17 -33.87 6.88
C GLU A 528 31.99 -33.08 7.49
N GLN A 529 31.16 -32.49 6.64
CA GLN A 529 30.00 -31.68 7.06
C GLN A 529 28.77 -32.51 7.45
N THR A 530 28.67 -33.74 6.98
CA THR A 530 27.61 -34.69 7.35
C THR A 530 28.00 -35.63 8.49
N ASP A 531 29.16 -35.43 9.10
CA ASP A 531 29.59 -36.21 10.26
C ASP A 531 28.61 -36.00 11.43
N LEU A 532 28.04 -37.11 11.92
CA LEU A 532 27.00 -37.10 12.94
C LEU A 532 27.50 -36.55 14.29
N GLU A 533 28.76 -36.79 14.65
CA GLU A 533 29.35 -36.28 15.89
C GLU A 533 29.63 -34.78 15.81
N ALA A 534 30.09 -34.30 14.64
CA ALA A 534 30.24 -32.87 14.37
C ALA A 534 28.89 -32.15 14.42
N LEU A 535 27.89 -32.64 13.69
CA LEU A 535 26.53 -32.08 13.68
C LEU A 535 25.92 -32.07 15.09
N ARG A 536 26.07 -33.16 15.85
CA ARG A 536 25.59 -33.24 17.24
C ARG A 536 26.25 -32.22 18.16
N SER A 537 27.57 -32.03 18.03
CA SER A 537 28.32 -31.07 18.84
C SER A 537 27.83 -29.65 18.61
N VAL A 538 27.62 -29.29 17.34
CA VAL A 538 27.17 -27.94 16.95
C VAL A 538 25.69 -27.73 17.31
N LEU A 539 24.79 -28.61 16.87
CA LEU A 539 23.34 -28.40 16.92
C LEU A 539 22.72 -28.55 18.32
N TYR A 540 23.40 -29.21 19.27
CA TYR A 540 22.96 -29.22 20.68
C TYR A 540 23.25 -27.91 21.42
N HIS A 541 24.12 -27.06 20.87
CA HIS A 541 24.59 -25.84 21.52
C HIS A 541 24.30 -24.58 20.66
N ALA A 542 23.97 -24.76 19.38
CA ALA A 542 23.61 -23.70 18.45
C ALA A 542 22.09 -23.57 18.30
N THR A 543 21.60 -22.34 18.18
CA THR A 543 20.21 -22.03 17.80
C THR A 543 20.04 -21.78 16.30
N ALA A 544 21.13 -21.85 15.53
CA ALA A 544 21.15 -21.59 14.10
C ALA A 544 21.21 -22.90 13.28
N PRO A 545 20.63 -22.94 12.07
CA PRO A 545 20.82 -24.04 11.13
C PRO A 545 22.28 -24.16 10.70
N GLU A 546 22.70 -25.40 10.46
CA GLU A 546 23.90 -25.67 9.65
C GLU A 546 23.47 -25.84 8.20
N PHE A 547 24.15 -25.18 7.27
CA PHE A 547 23.89 -25.34 5.85
C PHE A 547 25.18 -25.54 5.07
N TYR A 548 25.12 -26.40 4.07
CA TYR A 548 26.25 -26.70 3.20
C TYR A 548 25.78 -26.98 1.78
N ARG A 549 26.61 -26.55 0.82
CA ARG A 549 26.31 -26.56 -0.61
C ARG A 549 27.25 -27.51 -1.33
N TYR A 550 26.69 -28.37 -2.17
CA TYR A 550 27.45 -29.34 -2.98
C TYR A 550 26.74 -29.58 -4.32
N ARG A 551 27.44 -30.19 -5.26
CA ARG A 551 26.85 -30.61 -6.54
C ARG A 551 26.26 -32.00 -6.42
N GLU A 552 24.97 -32.12 -6.72
CA GLU A 552 24.23 -33.40 -6.74
C GLU A 552 23.82 -33.77 -8.16
N ASN A 553 23.99 -35.03 -8.53
CA ASN A 553 23.61 -35.57 -9.82
C ASN A 553 22.12 -35.89 -9.83
N VAL A 554 21.34 -35.06 -10.53
CA VAL A 554 19.91 -35.23 -10.71
C VAL A 554 19.64 -35.57 -12.18
N SER A 555 19.15 -36.79 -12.43
CA SER A 555 18.82 -37.27 -13.78
C SER A 555 19.97 -37.17 -14.82
N GLY A 556 21.23 -37.32 -14.38
CA GLY A 556 22.41 -37.34 -15.25
C GLY A 556 23.11 -35.99 -15.44
N GLN A 557 22.67 -34.93 -14.75
CA GLN A 557 23.33 -33.62 -14.71
C GLN A 557 23.63 -33.22 -13.26
N TYR A 558 24.81 -32.66 -13.02
CA TYR A 558 25.14 -32.08 -11.73
C TYR A 558 24.51 -30.70 -11.59
N ILE A 559 23.69 -30.53 -10.55
CA ILE A 559 23.11 -29.26 -10.15
C ILE A 559 23.62 -28.88 -8.76
N TRP A 560 23.63 -27.58 -8.46
CA TRP A 560 23.93 -27.12 -7.10
C TRP A 560 22.73 -27.35 -6.20
N VAL A 561 22.97 -28.00 -5.07
CA VAL A 561 21.99 -28.19 -4.01
C VAL A 561 22.52 -27.66 -2.70
N THR A 562 21.62 -27.12 -1.88
CA THR A 562 21.93 -26.71 -0.52
C THR A 562 21.20 -27.65 0.44
N THR A 563 21.97 -28.24 1.35
CA THR A 563 21.43 -29.02 2.47
C THR A 563 21.47 -28.19 3.73
N GLU A 564 20.33 -28.07 4.40
CA GLU A 564 20.17 -27.40 5.69
C GLU A 564 19.76 -28.42 6.75
N VAL A 565 20.48 -28.45 7.87
CA VAL A 565 20.16 -29.25 9.05
C VAL A 565 19.68 -28.30 10.15
N LEU A 566 18.37 -28.32 10.39
CA LEU A 566 17.68 -27.46 11.34
C LEU A 566 17.47 -28.20 12.67
N PRO A 567 18.01 -27.72 13.80
CA PRO A 567 17.70 -28.32 15.09
C PRO A 567 16.23 -28.10 15.43
N CYS A 568 15.53 -29.12 15.93
CA CYS A 568 14.18 -28.92 16.46
C CYS A 568 14.22 -28.04 17.72
N ARG A 569 13.14 -27.30 18.02
CA ARG A 569 13.09 -26.39 19.17
C ARG A 569 13.44 -27.12 20.48
N GLY A 570 14.51 -26.70 21.15
CA GLY A 570 15.04 -27.35 22.36
C GLY A 570 15.90 -28.60 22.07
N CYS A 571 16.57 -28.66 20.91
CA CYS A 571 17.45 -29.76 20.53
C CYS A 571 18.54 -29.96 21.59
N CYS A 572 18.59 -31.16 22.17
CA CYS A 572 19.56 -31.53 23.20
C CYS A 572 19.58 -33.06 23.34
N ALA A 573 20.38 -33.60 24.27
CA ALA A 573 20.43 -35.04 24.53
C ALA A 573 19.05 -35.67 24.87
N GLN A 574 18.10 -34.89 25.38
CA GLN A 574 16.74 -35.34 25.71
C GLN A 574 15.75 -35.17 24.53
N ASN A 575 16.10 -34.36 23.53
CA ASN A 575 15.32 -34.15 22.31
C ASN A 575 16.29 -34.05 21.10
N PRO A 576 16.82 -35.18 20.61
CA PRO A 576 17.97 -35.19 19.69
C PRO A 576 17.58 -35.02 18.20
N TRP A 577 16.36 -34.54 17.92
CA TRP A 577 15.85 -34.50 16.56
C TRP A 577 16.23 -33.21 15.83
N ALA A 578 16.58 -33.37 14.56
CA ALA A 578 16.83 -32.30 13.60
C ALA A 578 16.11 -32.61 12.28
N THR A 579 15.76 -31.57 11.54
CA THR A 579 15.15 -31.68 10.21
C THR A 579 16.22 -31.40 9.16
N VAL A 580 16.39 -32.34 8.23
CA VAL A 580 17.30 -32.20 7.09
C VAL A 580 16.48 -31.80 5.87
N LEU A 581 16.91 -30.74 5.20
CA LEU A 581 16.29 -30.20 4.01
C LEU A 581 17.31 -30.16 2.90
N VAL A 582 16.96 -30.64 1.71
CA VAL A 582 17.78 -30.49 0.51
C VAL A 582 16.99 -29.68 -0.50
N ARG A 583 17.55 -28.56 -0.98
CA ARG A 583 16.90 -27.64 -1.93
C ARG A 583 17.73 -27.50 -3.20
N ASN A 584 17.05 -27.29 -4.33
CA ASN A 584 17.68 -26.94 -5.60
C ASN A 584 17.91 -25.42 -5.64
N ASP A 585 19.17 -25.01 -5.80
CA ASP A 585 19.59 -23.61 -5.75
C ASP A 585 19.50 -22.89 -7.11
N ALA A 586 18.38 -23.06 -7.83
CA ALA A 586 18.16 -22.37 -9.10
C ALA A 586 18.05 -20.83 -8.95
N GLN A 587 17.78 -20.31 -7.75
CA GLN A 587 17.76 -18.87 -7.44
C GLN A 587 19.12 -18.31 -6.99
N ALA A 588 20.10 -19.15 -6.66
CA ALA A 588 21.40 -18.69 -6.16
C ALA A 588 22.30 -18.11 -7.26
N ASP A 589 22.15 -18.55 -8.51
CA ASP A 589 22.89 -17.95 -9.63
C ASP A 589 22.43 -16.50 -9.87
N GLN A 590 21.12 -16.23 -9.72
CA GLN A 590 20.54 -14.91 -9.90
C GLN A 590 20.81 -13.97 -8.71
N LEU A 591 20.75 -14.47 -7.48
CA LEU A 591 21.09 -13.69 -6.27
C LEU A 591 22.60 -13.49 -6.09
N SER A 592 23.45 -14.43 -6.51
CA SER A 592 24.90 -14.22 -6.52
C SER A 592 25.29 -13.22 -7.60
N GLU A 593 24.66 -13.25 -8.78
CA GLU A 593 24.84 -12.21 -9.80
C GLU A 593 24.32 -10.85 -9.32
N GLU A 594 23.18 -10.77 -8.60
CA GLU A 594 22.67 -9.51 -8.03
C GLU A 594 23.47 -9.00 -6.82
N LEU A 595 24.01 -9.88 -5.97
CA LEU A 595 24.94 -9.50 -4.89
C LEU A 595 26.31 -9.06 -5.45
N ASP A 596 26.87 -9.79 -6.42
CA ASP A 596 28.13 -9.42 -7.09
C ASP A 596 27.97 -8.14 -7.92
N PHE A 597 26.80 -7.96 -8.55
CA PHE A 597 26.44 -6.73 -9.23
C PHE A 597 26.29 -5.58 -8.24
N SER A 598 25.48 -5.70 -7.18
CA SER A 598 25.28 -4.61 -6.20
C SER A 598 26.54 -4.27 -5.40
N TYR A 599 27.46 -5.22 -5.19
CA TYR A 599 28.76 -4.97 -4.54
C TYR A 599 29.67 -4.09 -5.40
N SER A 600 29.56 -4.17 -6.73
CA SER A 600 30.45 -3.47 -7.67
C SER A 600 29.76 -2.43 -8.56
N HIS A 601 28.43 -2.37 -8.57
CA HIS A 601 27.59 -1.53 -9.42
C HIS A 601 26.46 -0.86 -8.64
N ASP A 602 26.08 0.34 -9.08
CA ASP A 602 24.98 1.14 -8.57
C ASP A 602 23.67 0.57 -9.08
N THR A 603 22.75 0.23 -8.18
CA THR A 603 21.51 -0.48 -8.53
C THR A 603 20.53 0.35 -9.36
N LEU A 604 20.61 1.69 -9.28
CA LEU A 604 19.75 2.57 -10.06
C LEU A 604 20.23 2.73 -11.50
N THR A 605 21.52 3.02 -11.69
CA THR A 605 22.08 3.37 -13.01
C THR A 605 22.77 2.20 -13.71
N GLY A 606 23.14 1.17 -12.95
CA GLY A 606 23.95 0.02 -13.36
C GLY A 606 25.42 0.34 -13.64
N LEU A 607 25.91 1.54 -13.30
CA LEU A 607 27.33 1.90 -13.44
C LEU A 607 28.14 1.31 -12.31
N ALA A 608 29.47 1.25 -12.43
CA ALA A 608 30.30 0.82 -11.31
C ALA A 608 30.12 1.77 -10.10
N ASN A 609 29.97 1.21 -8.90
CA ASN A 609 29.70 1.98 -7.69
C ASN A 609 30.99 2.50 -7.04
N ARG A 610 30.85 3.18 -5.90
CA ARG A 610 31.98 3.70 -5.11
C ARG A 610 32.98 2.61 -4.70
N SER A 611 32.52 1.44 -4.29
CA SER A 611 33.40 0.33 -3.87
C SER A 611 34.29 -0.13 -5.03
N ARG A 612 33.72 -0.27 -6.23
CA ARG A 612 34.49 -0.63 -7.42
C ARG A 612 35.42 0.49 -7.89
N TYR A 613 34.99 1.73 -7.80
CA TYR A 613 35.83 2.90 -8.05
C TYR A 613 37.08 2.93 -7.15
N GLU A 614 36.91 2.74 -5.84
CA GLU A 614 38.01 2.71 -4.87
C GLU A 614 38.96 1.53 -5.09
N ALA A 615 38.43 0.37 -5.51
CA ALA A 615 39.26 -0.77 -5.90
C ALA A 615 40.09 -0.46 -7.15
N ASP A 616 39.46 0.07 -8.19
CA ASP A 616 40.12 0.40 -9.45
C ASP A 616 41.20 1.49 -9.26
N LEU A 617 40.98 2.48 -8.39
CA LEU A 617 42.01 3.47 -8.04
C LEU A 617 43.27 2.85 -7.44
N ARG A 618 43.15 1.77 -6.67
CA ARG A 618 44.29 1.04 -6.10
C ARG A 618 45.00 0.16 -7.12
N GLU A 619 44.28 -0.33 -8.13
CA GLU A 619 44.81 -1.23 -9.15
C GLU A 619 45.44 -0.51 -10.35
N LEU A 620 44.87 0.62 -10.78
CA LEU A 620 45.33 1.39 -11.93
C LEU A 620 46.81 1.80 -11.88
N PRO A 621 47.42 2.16 -10.73
CA PRO A 621 48.87 2.41 -10.64
C PRO A 621 49.74 1.24 -11.10
N ASN A 622 49.21 0.02 -11.04
CA ASN A 622 49.91 -1.22 -11.38
C ASN A 622 49.48 -1.81 -12.74
N SER A 623 48.59 -1.15 -13.50
CA SER A 623 48.04 -1.69 -14.75
C SER A 623 48.92 -1.50 -15.99
N GLY A 624 50.03 -0.77 -15.86
CA GLY A 624 50.95 -0.48 -16.98
C GLY A 624 50.47 0.59 -17.96
N TYR A 625 49.44 1.36 -17.62
CA TYR A 625 49.04 2.53 -18.41
C TYR A 625 50.04 3.67 -18.26
N GLU A 626 50.26 4.43 -19.34
CA GLU A 626 51.20 5.55 -19.37
C GLU A 626 50.57 6.85 -18.88
N SER A 627 49.25 7.01 -19.04
CA SER A 627 48.51 8.14 -18.48
C SER A 627 47.04 7.80 -18.27
N VAL A 628 46.37 8.57 -17.41
CA VAL A 628 44.92 8.50 -17.20
C VAL A 628 44.36 9.92 -17.19
N VAL A 629 43.25 10.11 -17.89
CA VAL A 629 42.44 11.33 -17.82
C VAL A 629 41.24 11.05 -16.90
N CYS A 630 41.12 11.84 -15.85
CA CYS A 630 40.03 11.82 -14.89
C CYS A 630 39.01 12.89 -15.27
N THR A 631 37.75 12.50 -15.44
CA THR A 631 36.63 13.40 -15.67
C THR A 631 35.64 13.26 -14.51
N TYR A 632 35.39 14.35 -13.79
CA TYR A 632 34.41 14.42 -12.71
C TYR A 632 33.19 15.19 -13.18
N ILE A 633 32.00 14.65 -12.91
CA ILE A 633 30.73 15.18 -13.41
C ILE A 633 29.75 15.30 -12.24
N ASP A 634 29.04 16.42 -12.19
CA ASP A 634 27.97 16.70 -11.23
C ASP A 634 26.71 17.17 -11.96
N VAL A 635 25.54 16.74 -11.50
CA VAL A 635 24.26 17.18 -12.05
C VAL A 635 23.90 18.56 -11.51
N VAL A 636 23.61 19.52 -12.38
CA VAL A 636 23.16 20.84 -11.96
C VAL A 636 21.66 20.85 -11.76
N GLY A 637 21.20 21.32 -10.61
CA GLY A 637 19.77 21.53 -10.32
C GLY A 637 19.01 20.28 -9.83
N MET A 638 19.72 19.27 -9.32
CA MET A 638 19.10 17.99 -8.93
C MET A 638 18.09 18.16 -7.78
N HIS A 639 18.40 18.99 -6.79
CA HIS A 639 17.51 19.26 -5.66
C HIS A 639 16.18 19.87 -6.12
N GLU A 640 16.22 20.82 -7.04
CA GLU A 640 15.04 21.48 -7.61
C GLU A 640 14.18 20.48 -8.40
N VAL A 641 14.81 19.58 -9.16
CA VAL A 641 14.10 18.51 -9.88
C VAL A 641 13.39 17.58 -8.91
N ASN A 642 14.04 17.19 -7.81
CA ASN A 642 13.42 16.30 -6.82
C ASN A 642 12.27 16.97 -6.05
N GLU A 643 12.43 18.23 -5.64
CA GLU A 643 11.39 18.93 -4.90
C GLU A 643 10.15 19.23 -5.74
N HIS A 644 10.33 19.53 -7.04
CA HIS A 644 9.21 20.00 -7.88
C HIS A 644 8.62 18.92 -8.80
N LEU A 645 9.41 17.93 -9.22
CA LEU A 645 8.98 16.86 -10.14
C LEU A 645 8.96 15.48 -9.47
N GLY A 646 9.44 15.38 -8.22
CA GLY A 646 9.49 14.16 -7.45
C GLY A 646 10.69 13.27 -7.77
N HIS A 647 11.01 12.38 -6.82
CA HIS A 647 12.21 11.53 -6.87
C HIS A 647 12.30 10.64 -8.13
N ARG A 648 11.18 10.14 -8.66
CA ARG A 648 11.19 9.32 -9.90
C ARG A 648 11.73 10.07 -11.12
N SER A 649 11.51 11.39 -11.19
CA SER A 649 12.04 12.22 -12.27
C SER A 649 13.54 12.49 -12.10
N GLY A 650 14.00 12.66 -10.86
CA GLY A 650 15.43 12.70 -10.53
C GLY A 650 16.15 11.39 -10.90
N ASP A 651 15.55 10.24 -10.59
CA ASP A 651 16.07 8.92 -10.95
C ASP A 651 16.21 8.75 -12.46
N THR A 652 15.21 9.20 -13.22
CA THR A 652 15.21 9.17 -14.69
C THR A 652 16.35 10.01 -15.28
N LEU A 653 16.62 11.19 -14.69
CA LEU A 653 17.73 12.05 -15.09
C LEU A 653 19.08 11.36 -14.85
N LEU A 654 19.26 10.74 -13.68
CA LEU A 654 20.50 10.03 -13.32
C LEU A 654 20.76 8.85 -14.26
N CYS A 655 19.73 8.08 -14.59
CA CYS A 655 19.81 7.01 -15.59
C CYS A 655 20.15 7.55 -17.00
N CYS A 656 19.62 8.70 -17.38
CA CYS A 656 19.93 9.33 -18.66
C CYS A 656 21.40 9.77 -18.75
N LEU A 657 21.93 10.38 -17.67
CA LEU A 657 23.34 10.74 -17.57
C LEU A 657 24.24 9.49 -17.63
N ALA A 658 23.89 8.43 -16.91
CA ALA A 658 24.64 7.18 -16.91
C ALA A 658 24.72 6.55 -18.32
N ASN A 659 23.59 6.51 -19.04
CA ASN A 659 23.54 6.00 -20.41
C ASN A 659 24.30 6.90 -21.39
N ALA A 660 24.27 8.22 -21.19
CA ALA A 660 25.10 9.13 -21.98
C ALA A 660 26.59 8.87 -21.72
N ALA A 661 27.01 8.72 -20.45
CA ALA A 661 28.38 8.42 -20.11
C ALA A 661 28.86 7.09 -20.74
N ARG A 662 28.07 6.01 -20.68
CA ARG A 662 28.37 4.74 -21.39
C ARG A 662 28.51 4.94 -22.89
N LYS A 663 27.62 5.72 -23.50
CA LYS A 663 27.60 5.95 -24.96
C LYS A 663 28.83 6.73 -25.44
N PHE A 664 29.19 7.81 -24.74
CA PHE A 664 30.26 8.70 -25.17
C PHE A 664 31.64 8.21 -24.71
N PHE A 665 31.72 7.54 -23.57
CA PHE A 665 32.96 7.03 -22.98
C PHE A 665 33.01 5.50 -22.98
N ALA A 666 32.65 4.87 -24.10
CA ALA A 666 32.49 3.42 -24.22
C ALA A 666 33.74 2.59 -23.86
N THR A 667 34.94 3.16 -24.01
CA THR A 667 36.23 2.52 -23.68
C THR A 667 36.78 2.93 -22.31
N SER A 668 36.11 3.83 -21.61
CA SER A 668 36.54 4.34 -20.30
C SER A 668 35.85 3.59 -19.16
N ARG A 669 36.42 3.68 -17.97
CA ARG A 669 35.77 3.17 -16.77
C ARG A 669 34.86 4.27 -16.20
N VAL A 670 33.57 3.97 -16.06
CA VAL A 670 32.53 4.94 -15.70
C VAL A 670 31.89 4.54 -14.37
N TYR A 671 31.84 5.47 -13.43
CA TYR A 671 31.40 5.22 -12.05
C TYR A 671 30.34 6.23 -11.63
N ARG A 672 29.43 5.81 -10.75
CA ARG A 672 28.60 6.68 -9.93
C ARG A 672 29.03 6.49 -8.47
N ILE A 673 29.51 7.56 -7.84
CA ILE A 673 30.18 7.47 -6.53
C ILE A 673 29.44 8.22 -5.41
N GLY A 674 28.41 8.99 -5.77
CA GLY A 674 27.53 9.72 -4.86
C GLY A 674 26.10 9.83 -5.39
N SER A 675 25.28 10.68 -4.76
CA SER A 675 23.88 10.91 -5.15
C SER A 675 23.73 11.37 -6.61
N ASP A 676 24.59 12.30 -7.02
CA ASP A 676 24.57 13.03 -8.29
C ASP A 676 25.97 13.17 -8.91
N GLU A 677 26.96 12.49 -8.32
CA GLU A 677 28.37 12.56 -8.70
C GLU A 677 28.82 11.33 -9.51
N PHE A 678 29.44 11.60 -10.66
CA PHE A 678 29.96 10.60 -11.58
C PHE A 678 31.44 10.83 -11.87
N VAL A 679 32.19 9.75 -12.00
CA VAL A 679 33.62 9.79 -12.34
C VAL A 679 33.88 8.91 -13.55
N ILE A 680 34.72 9.40 -14.47
CA ILE A 680 35.17 8.65 -15.64
C ILE A 680 36.69 8.66 -15.66
N LEU A 681 37.28 7.46 -15.73
CA LEU A 681 38.72 7.26 -15.86
C LEU A 681 39.01 6.72 -17.27
N THR A 682 39.72 7.51 -18.07
CA THR A 682 40.07 7.19 -19.46
C THR A 682 41.58 6.97 -19.58
N PRO A 683 42.06 5.72 -19.63
CA PRO A 683 43.48 5.44 -19.79
C PRO A 683 43.99 5.74 -21.20
N ASN A 684 45.24 6.21 -21.29
CA ASN A 684 46.04 6.37 -22.52
C ASN A 684 45.41 7.21 -23.64
N GLU A 685 44.46 8.08 -23.32
CA GLU A 685 43.89 9.05 -24.26
C GLU A 685 44.47 10.46 -24.02
N PRO A 686 44.70 11.25 -25.08
CA PRO A 686 45.11 12.63 -24.92
C PRO A 686 43.96 13.47 -24.33
N PRO A 687 44.23 14.45 -23.45
CA PRO A 687 43.18 15.23 -22.78
C PRO A 687 42.18 15.86 -23.77
N TYR A 688 42.66 16.40 -24.88
CA TYR A 688 41.81 17.01 -25.91
C TYR A 688 40.74 16.06 -26.47
N SER A 689 41.04 14.76 -26.62
CA SER A 689 40.08 13.73 -27.07
C SER A 689 38.94 13.54 -26.07
N VAL A 690 39.31 13.49 -24.78
CA VAL A 690 38.37 13.36 -23.66
C VAL A 690 37.53 14.63 -23.50
N TRP A 691 38.13 15.82 -23.65
CA TRP A 691 37.41 17.09 -23.63
C TRP A 691 36.36 17.18 -24.75
N SER A 692 36.74 16.85 -25.99
CA SER A 692 35.81 16.84 -27.11
C SER A 692 34.66 15.84 -26.90
N THR A 693 34.93 14.72 -26.24
CA THR A 693 33.92 13.72 -25.90
C THR A 693 32.99 14.18 -24.79
N ALA A 694 33.52 14.83 -23.75
CA ALA A 694 32.74 15.46 -22.69
C ALA A 694 31.85 16.58 -23.23
N ASP A 695 32.33 17.42 -24.14
CA ASP A 695 31.55 18.50 -24.76
C ASP A 695 30.40 17.95 -25.62
N ARG A 696 30.64 16.88 -26.39
CA ARG A 696 29.58 16.22 -27.16
C ARG A 696 28.52 15.60 -26.25
N MET A 697 28.94 14.98 -25.15
CA MET A 697 28.03 14.47 -24.13
C MET A 697 27.23 15.60 -23.48
N ARG A 698 27.87 16.71 -23.12
CA ARG A 698 27.23 17.91 -22.55
C ARG A 698 26.20 18.50 -23.53
N ALA A 699 26.53 18.58 -24.82
CA ALA A 699 25.60 19.03 -25.85
C ALA A 699 24.39 18.08 -26.01
N PHE A 700 24.62 16.77 -26.03
CA PHE A 700 23.56 15.76 -26.09
C PHE A 700 22.61 15.81 -24.89
N LEU A 701 23.16 16.04 -23.69
CA LEU A 701 22.35 16.19 -22.48
C LEU A 701 21.59 17.52 -22.47
N LYS A 702 22.21 18.59 -22.99
CA LYS A 702 21.56 19.90 -23.13
C LYS A 702 20.37 19.87 -24.10
N GLU A 703 20.41 19.06 -25.16
CA GLU A 703 19.24 18.82 -26.04
C GLU A 703 18.06 18.15 -25.32
N LYS A 704 18.33 17.52 -24.16
CA LYS A 704 17.33 16.91 -23.28
C LYS A 704 17.01 17.79 -22.06
N ASP A 705 17.42 19.06 -22.10
CA ASP A 705 17.31 20.03 -21.00
C ASP A 705 17.98 19.57 -19.70
N TYR A 706 19.03 18.74 -19.80
CA TYR A 706 19.85 18.34 -18.68
C TYR A 706 21.18 19.09 -18.70
N VAL A 707 21.54 19.65 -17.56
CA VAL A 707 22.78 20.41 -17.39
C VAL A 707 23.69 19.68 -16.43
N ILE A 708 24.94 19.52 -16.86
CA ILE A 708 26.00 18.96 -16.05
C ILE A 708 27.16 19.93 -15.91
N SER A 709 27.86 19.83 -14.80
CA SER A 709 29.15 20.45 -14.56
C SER A 709 30.26 19.43 -14.73
N VAL A 710 31.36 19.81 -15.37
CA VAL A 710 32.42 18.88 -15.74
C VAL A 710 33.79 19.46 -15.39
N GLY A 711 34.65 18.63 -14.79
CA GLY A 711 36.06 18.93 -14.56
C GLY A 711 36.94 17.80 -15.07
N ILE A 712 38.01 18.13 -15.80
CA ILE A 712 38.87 17.14 -16.46
C ILE A 712 40.33 17.41 -16.10
N GLN A 713 41.05 16.37 -15.67
CA GLN A 713 42.47 16.43 -15.33
C GLN A 713 43.21 15.19 -15.82
N GLN A 714 44.41 15.36 -16.38
CA GLN A 714 45.30 14.25 -16.72
C GLN A 714 46.39 14.05 -15.67
N THR A 715 46.79 12.80 -15.47
CA THR A 715 48.07 12.42 -14.85
C THR A 715 48.84 11.44 -15.71
N ALA A 716 50.16 11.59 -15.74
CA ALA A 716 51.10 10.60 -16.29
C ALA A 716 51.84 9.82 -15.18
N ASP A 717 51.66 10.20 -13.90
CA ASP A 717 52.11 9.41 -12.75
C ASP A 717 50.87 8.86 -12.04
N LEU A 718 50.55 7.60 -12.32
CA LEU A 718 49.37 6.95 -11.78
C LEU A 718 49.46 6.72 -10.27
N ARG A 719 50.65 6.84 -9.65
CA ARG A 719 50.78 6.79 -8.18
C ARG A 719 50.16 8.00 -7.49
N HIS A 720 49.94 9.09 -8.24
CA HIS A 720 49.24 10.30 -7.80
C HIS A 720 47.88 10.45 -8.50
N LEU A 721 47.24 9.34 -8.88
CA LEU A 721 45.93 9.36 -9.53
C LEU A 721 44.86 10.02 -8.65
N ASP A 722 44.89 9.79 -7.34
CA ASP A 722 43.96 10.41 -6.39
C ASP A 722 44.07 11.95 -6.39
N GLU A 723 45.28 12.50 -6.52
CA GLU A 723 45.48 13.95 -6.64
C GLU A 723 44.93 14.51 -7.95
N ALA A 724 45.02 13.75 -9.04
CA ALA A 724 44.47 14.12 -10.33
C ALA A 724 42.93 14.13 -10.29
N VAL A 725 42.32 13.15 -9.62
CA VAL A 725 40.87 13.14 -9.40
C VAL A 725 40.44 14.32 -8.52
N ALA A 726 41.14 14.60 -7.43
CA ALA A 726 40.83 15.75 -6.57
C ALA A 726 40.91 17.10 -7.32
N LYS A 727 41.86 17.22 -8.25
CA LYS A 727 41.97 18.40 -9.14
C LYS A 727 40.84 18.45 -10.17
N ALA A 728 40.42 17.31 -10.73
CA ALA A 728 39.26 17.24 -11.62
C ALA A 728 37.97 17.64 -10.89
N GLU A 729 37.78 17.17 -9.66
CA GLU A 729 36.65 17.56 -8.81
C GLU A 729 36.66 19.07 -8.52
N ALA A 730 37.82 19.65 -8.17
CA ALA A 730 37.95 21.08 -7.96
C ALA A 730 37.60 21.90 -9.22
N ALA A 731 38.03 21.43 -10.41
CA ALA A 731 37.69 22.06 -11.68
C ALA A 731 36.18 21.96 -11.99
N MET A 732 35.54 20.83 -11.67
CA MET A 732 34.09 20.65 -11.81
C MET A 732 33.33 21.66 -10.93
N ARG A 733 33.74 21.83 -9.67
CA ARG A 733 33.09 22.81 -8.77
C ARG A 733 33.22 24.25 -9.30
N GLN A 734 34.31 24.59 -9.96
CA GLN A 734 34.48 25.89 -10.61
C GLN A 734 33.55 26.06 -11.83
N ASP A 735 33.40 25.02 -12.67
CA ASP A 735 32.44 25.02 -13.78
C ASP A 735 30.99 25.14 -13.28
N ARG A 736 30.66 24.49 -12.15
CA ARG A 736 29.36 24.61 -11.49
C ARG A 736 29.09 26.03 -10.98
N GLN A 737 30.06 26.63 -10.32
CA GLN A 737 29.93 28.00 -9.82
C GLN A 737 29.75 28.99 -10.99
N ALA A 738 30.54 28.84 -12.07
CA ALA A 738 30.42 29.68 -13.26
C ALA A 738 29.04 29.57 -13.92
N TYR A 739 28.44 28.37 -13.93
CA TYR A 739 27.07 28.18 -14.42
C TYR A 739 26.03 28.96 -13.62
N TYR A 740 26.10 28.91 -12.28
CA TYR A 740 25.17 29.64 -11.42
C TYR A 740 25.36 31.17 -11.49
N ASP A 741 26.62 31.62 -11.63
CA ASP A 741 26.94 33.05 -11.75
C ASP A 741 26.43 33.65 -13.07
N HIS A 742 26.43 32.89 -14.18
CA HIS A 742 26.01 33.39 -15.49
C HIS A 742 24.49 33.33 -15.73
N ASN A 743 23.79 32.36 -15.14
CA ASN A 743 22.37 32.10 -15.48
C ASN A 743 21.35 32.76 -14.53
N GLY A 744 21.76 33.22 -13.35
CA GLY A 744 20.91 33.94 -12.39
C GLY A 744 19.75 33.11 -11.82
N ARG A 745 19.62 33.03 -10.48
CA ARG A 745 18.60 32.23 -9.76
C ARG A 745 17.14 32.39 -10.24
N ALA A 746 16.78 33.51 -10.88
CA ALA A 746 15.41 33.81 -11.27
C ALA A 746 14.95 33.14 -12.59
N ARG A 747 15.85 32.79 -13.53
CA ARG A 747 15.45 32.21 -14.83
C ARG A 747 15.14 30.71 -14.80
N GLN A 748 15.41 30.02 -13.70
CA GLN A 748 15.19 28.57 -13.58
C GLN A 748 13.74 28.17 -13.26
N LEU A 749 12.98 29.03 -12.57
CA LEU A 749 11.57 28.75 -12.24
C LEU A 749 10.65 28.79 -13.48
N GLU A 750 10.95 29.62 -14.47
CA GLU A 750 10.17 29.69 -15.72
C GLU A 750 10.33 28.42 -16.58
N GLY A 751 11.55 27.90 -16.72
CA GLY A 751 11.80 26.67 -17.50
C GLY A 751 11.25 25.40 -16.83
N LEU A 752 11.14 25.37 -15.51
CA LEU A 752 10.53 24.26 -14.77
C LEU A 752 9.00 24.26 -14.91
N ASN A 753 8.37 25.45 -14.88
CA ASN A 753 6.92 25.60 -15.07
C ASN A 753 6.47 25.17 -16.47
N GLU A 754 7.19 25.57 -17.53
CA GLU A 754 6.88 25.15 -18.92
C GLU A 754 7.03 23.62 -19.10
N LYS A 755 7.96 22.99 -18.38
CA LYS A 755 8.18 21.53 -18.39
C LYS A 755 7.05 20.77 -17.69
N MET A 756 6.55 21.33 -16.59
CA MET A 756 5.46 20.75 -15.81
C MET A 756 4.15 20.70 -16.61
N GLU A 757 3.83 21.77 -17.35
CA GLU A 757 2.66 21.80 -18.24
C GLU A 757 2.78 20.79 -19.40
N ARG A 758 3.96 20.66 -20.00
CA ARG A 758 4.18 19.76 -21.15
C ARG A 758 4.06 18.28 -20.79
N THR A 759 4.64 17.87 -19.66
CA THR A 759 4.60 16.48 -19.20
C THR A 759 3.23 16.06 -18.68
N LEU A 760 2.48 16.99 -18.08
CA LEU A 760 1.08 16.74 -17.67
C LEU A 760 0.16 16.56 -18.89
N GLN A 761 0.43 17.25 -19.99
CA GLN A 761 -0.33 17.11 -21.24
C GLN A 761 -0.07 15.76 -21.92
N GLU A 762 1.19 15.34 -22.07
CA GLU A 762 1.56 14.06 -22.69
C GLU A 762 0.99 12.84 -21.96
N LYS A 763 0.96 12.88 -20.61
CA LYS A 763 0.40 11.79 -19.80
C LYS A 763 -1.12 11.68 -19.93
N ARG A 764 -1.82 12.82 -19.97
CA ARG A 764 -3.29 12.86 -20.20
C ARG A 764 -3.66 12.36 -21.59
N ASP A 765 -2.87 12.72 -22.60
CA ASP A 765 -3.10 12.29 -23.98
C ASP A 765 -2.86 10.77 -24.16
N ALA A 766 -1.86 10.19 -23.48
CA ALA A 766 -1.60 8.75 -23.49
C ALA A 766 -2.68 7.92 -22.76
N GLU A 767 -3.14 8.37 -21.60
CA GLU A 767 -4.23 7.73 -20.85
C GLU A 767 -5.57 7.84 -21.60
N HIS A 768 -5.82 8.95 -22.30
CA HIS A 768 -6.99 9.13 -23.15
C HIS A 768 -6.94 8.21 -24.39
N PHE A 769 -5.77 8.09 -25.02
CA PHE A 769 -5.55 7.19 -26.17
C PHE A 769 -5.76 5.71 -25.82
N LEU A 770 -5.27 5.26 -24.66
CA LEU A 770 -5.43 3.88 -24.18
C LEU A 770 -6.89 3.55 -23.81
N LYS A 771 -7.64 4.51 -23.25
CA LYS A 771 -9.08 4.36 -22.97
C LYS A 771 -9.94 4.19 -24.22
N VAL A 772 -9.53 4.77 -25.35
CA VAL A 772 -10.27 4.67 -26.63
C VAL A 772 -10.02 3.34 -27.36
N LEU A 773 -8.87 2.71 -27.18
CA LEU A 773 -8.50 1.45 -27.86
C LEU A 773 -8.97 0.18 -27.14
N ALA A 774 -9.03 0.20 -25.81
CA ALA A 774 -9.37 -0.96 -24.96
C ALA A 774 -10.72 -1.66 -25.30
N PRO A 775 -11.79 -0.97 -25.75
CA PRO A 775 -13.04 -1.64 -26.12
C PRO A 775 -12.98 -2.42 -27.45
N LYS A 776 -12.08 -2.04 -28.37
CA LYS A 776 -12.04 -2.56 -29.76
C LYS A 776 -10.95 -3.59 -30.01
N TYR A 777 -9.88 -3.58 -29.22
CA TYR A 777 -8.75 -4.51 -29.35
C TYR A 777 -8.45 -5.15 -28.00
N LYS A 778 -8.76 -6.44 -27.86
CA LYS A 778 -8.59 -7.14 -26.58
C LYS A 778 -7.14 -7.39 -26.24
N THR A 779 -6.32 -7.70 -27.25
CA THR A 779 -4.88 -7.91 -27.06
C THR A 779 -4.09 -7.18 -28.14
N VAL A 780 -3.20 -6.28 -27.72
CA VAL A 780 -2.25 -5.54 -28.55
C VAL A 780 -0.88 -5.67 -27.92
N ILE A 781 0.08 -6.19 -28.68
CA ILE A 781 1.44 -6.44 -28.19
C ILE A 781 2.45 -6.11 -29.28
N VAL A 782 3.63 -5.62 -28.86
CA VAL A 782 4.78 -5.45 -29.74
C VAL A 782 5.68 -6.66 -29.56
N VAL A 783 6.08 -7.26 -30.68
CA VAL A 783 6.89 -8.47 -30.68
C VAL A 783 8.18 -8.19 -31.43
N ASP A 784 9.32 -8.44 -30.79
CA ASP A 784 10.59 -8.51 -31.48
C ASP A 784 10.75 -9.91 -32.11
N LEU A 785 10.67 -9.99 -33.44
CA LEU A 785 10.73 -11.25 -34.17
C LEU A 785 12.12 -11.91 -34.17
N GLN A 786 13.17 -11.19 -33.78
CA GLN A 786 14.53 -11.71 -33.70
C GLN A 786 14.81 -12.30 -32.33
N GLU A 787 14.48 -11.55 -31.27
CA GLU A 787 14.74 -11.94 -29.88
C GLU A 787 13.59 -12.77 -29.27
N ASP A 788 12.47 -12.93 -30.00
CA ASP A 788 11.26 -13.63 -29.55
C ASP A 788 10.68 -13.07 -28.24
N THR A 789 10.90 -11.78 -27.99
CA THR A 789 10.44 -11.07 -26.79
C THR A 789 9.15 -10.30 -27.07
N VAL A 790 8.32 -10.19 -26.03
CA VAL A 790 7.03 -9.49 -26.10
C VAL A 790 7.03 -8.28 -25.18
N ARG A 791 6.52 -7.17 -25.70
CA ARG A 791 6.19 -5.99 -24.91
C ARG A 791 4.68 -5.79 -24.93
N PRO A 792 4.00 -5.92 -23.78
CA PRO A 792 2.57 -5.75 -23.71
C PRO A 792 2.18 -4.28 -23.91
N VAL A 793 1.11 -4.03 -24.68
CA VAL A 793 0.52 -2.68 -24.84
C VAL A 793 -0.90 -2.67 -24.26
N ILE A 794 -1.72 -3.65 -24.63
CA ILE A 794 -3.01 -3.96 -24.03
C ILE A 794 -3.07 -5.48 -23.96
N VAL A 795 -3.01 -6.10 -22.78
CA VAL A 795 -3.02 -7.56 -22.64
C VAL A 795 -3.96 -7.93 -21.51
N PRO A 796 -4.99 -8.77 -21.74
CA PRO A 796 -5.82 -9.25 -20.65
C PRO A 796 -5.06 -10.30 -19.82
N ASP A 797 -5.39 -10.39 -18.54
CA ASP A 797 -4.63 -11.17 -17.55
C ASP A 797 -4.46 -12.66 -17.92
N ASP A 798 -5.42 -13.22 -18.67
CA ASP A 798 -5.37 -14.59 -19.16
C ASP A 798 -4.27 -14.82 -20.21
N PHE A 799 -4.07 -13.87 -21.12
CA PHE A 799 -2.99 -13.92 -22.11
C PHE A 799 -1.63 -13.58 -21.49
N GLN A 800 -1.59 -12.70 -20.47
CA GLN A 800 -0.38 -12.38 -19.73
C GLN A 800 0.14 -13.59 -18.94
N SER A 801 -0.75 -14.29 -18.23
CA SER A 801 -0.41 -15.55 -17.55
C SER A 801 0.18 -16.59 -18.50
N VAL A 802 -0.31 -16.67 -19.74
CA VAL A 802 0.26 -17.57 -20.76
C VAL A 802 1.66 -17.15 -21.20
N LEU A 803 1.92 -15.84 -21.36
CA LEU A 803 3.26 -15.32 -21.68
C LEU A 803 4.27 -15.60 -20.56
N ASP A 804 3.86 -15.40 -19.32
CA ASP A 804 4.70 -15.62 -18.14
C ASP A 804 5.04 -17.10 -17.95
N THR A 805 4.05 -17.98 -18.15
CA THR A 805 4.26 -19.46 -18.12
C THR A 805 5.17 -19.93 -19.25
N CYS A 806 5.20 -19.21 -20.37
CA CYS A 806 6.05 -19.51 -21.53
C CYS A 806 7.43 -18.82 -21.47
N GLY A 807 7.82 -18.25 -20.33
CA GLY A 807 9.12 -17.62 -20.14
C GLY A 807 9.35 -16.39 -21.02
N GLY A 808 8.27 -15.67 -21.36
CA GLY A 808 8.33 -14.47 -22.21
C GLY A 808 8.51 -14.72 -23.71
N SER A 809 8.64 -16.00 -24.14
CA SER A 809 8.71 -16.36 -25.56
C SER A 809 7.36 -16.21 -26.23
N PHE A 810 7.29 -15.34 -27.24
CA PHE A 810 6.05 -15.15 -27.98
C PHE A 810 5.64 -16.40 -28.76
N ARG A 811 6.62 -17.09 -29.36
CA ARG A 811 6.35 -18.31 -30.14
C ARG A 811 5.77 -19.42 -29.28
N ALA A 812 6.27 -19.59 -28.06
CA ALA A 812 5.73 -20.55 -27.10
C ALA A 812 4.30 -20.18 -26.68
N ALA A 813 4.03 -18.90 -26.41
CA ALA A 813 2.69 -18.41 -26.11
C ALA A 813 1.71 -18.58 -27.29
N LEU A 814 2.14 -18.30 -28.53
CA LEU A 814 1.33 -18.52 -29.74
C LEU A 814 1.00 -20.00 -29.96
N THR A 815 1.92 -20.89 -29.58
CA THR A 815 1.73 -22.35 -29.64
C THR A 815 0.69 -22.80 -28.62
N ASN A 816 0.81 -22.33 -27.38
CA ASN A 816 -0.16 -22.59 -26.31
C ASN A 816 -1.56 -22.06 -26.69
N TYR A 817 -1.62 -20.85 -27.26
CA TYR A 817 -2.85 -20.25 -27.75
C TYR A 817 -3.51 -21.07 -28.88
N ARG A 818 -2.73 -21.56 -29.85
CA ARG A 818 -3.21 -22.47 -30.91
C ARG A 818 -3.84 -23.73 -30.30
N ASP A 819 -3.14 -24.36 -29.36
CA ASP A 819 -3.49 -25.69 -28.87
C ASP A 819 -4.70 -25.67 -27.94
N LYS A 820 -4.87 -24.58 -27.17
CA LYS A 820 -6.00 -24.40 -26.26
C LYS A 820 -7.21 -23.75 -26.91
N LEU A 821 -7.00 -22.71 -27.73
CA LEU A 821 -8.07 -21.80 -28.13
C LEU A 821 -8.44 -21.87 -29.61
N VAL A 822 -7.60 -22.37 -30.50
CA VAL A 822 -7.90 -22.42 -31.96
C VAL A 822 -8.56 -23.74 -32.34
N ALA A 823 -9.63 -23.67 -33.13
CA ALA A 823 -10.38 -24.82 -33.63
C ALA A 823 -9.49 -25.75 -34.47
N PRO A 824 -9.61 -27.09 -34.36
CA PRO A 824 -8.72 -28.05 -35.03
C PRO A 824 -8.56 -27.83 -36.54
N GLU A 825 -9.63 -27.42 -37.21
CA GLU A 825 -9.69 -27.13 -38.66
C GLU A 825 -8.78 -25.98 -39.08
N ASP A 826 -8.54 -25.01 -38.19
CA ASP A 826 -7.78 -23.80 -38.47
C ASP A 826 -6.33 -23.87 -37.94
N ARG A 827 -5.97 -24.91 -37.17
CA ARG A 827 -4.65 -25.05 -36.52
C ARG A 827 -3.48 -25.16 -37.49
N GLU A 828 -3.65 -25.85 -38.62
CA GLU A 828 -2.60 -25.96 -39.64
C GLU A 828 -2.32 -24.60 -40.30
N ASN A 829 -3.37 -23.81 -40.56
CA ASN A 829 -3.20 -22.49 -41.15
C ASN A 829 -2.67 -21.48 -40.12
N PHE A 830 -3.04 -21.61 -38.86
CA PHE A 830 -2.51 -20.80 -37.75
C PHE A 830 -1.02 -21.06 -37.51
N ALA A 831 -0.56 -22.31 -37.65
CA ALA A 831 0.84 -22.68 -37.45
C ALA A 831 1.82 -21.98 -38.42
N LYS A 832 1.33 -21.43 -39.54
CA LYS A 832 2.14 -20.59 -40.45
C LYS A 832 2.64 -19.31 -39.79
N LEU A 833 1.95 -18.83 -38.75
CA LEU A 833 2.35 -17.65 -37.97
C LEU A 833 3.58 -17.92 -37.07
N PHE A 834 4.03 -19.17 -36.93
CA PHE A 834 5.21 -19.52 -36.14
C PHE A 834 6.53 -19.29 -36.89
N ASP A 835 6.47 -19.15 -38.22
CA ASP A 835 7.63 -18.78 -39.03
C ASP A 835 7.77 -17.26 -39.05
N PHE A 836 8.52 -16.74 -38.07
CA PHE A 836 8.78 -15.30 -37.95
C PHE A 836 9.56 -14.73 -39.13
N GLY A 837 10.34 -15.54 -39.85
CA GLY A 837 11.00 -15.13 -41.08
C GLY A 837 9.99 -14.84 -42.19
N LEU A 838 8.99 -15.72 -42.34
CA LEU A 838 7.88 -15.54 -43.26
C LEU A 838 6.98 -14.36 -42.85
N VAL A 839 6.63 -14.23 -41.56
CA VAL A 839 5.84 -13.11 -41.04
C VAL A 839 6.54 -11.78 -41.29
N ARG A 840 7.84 -11.67 -40.99
CA ARG A 840 8.63 -10.46 -41.26
C ARG A 840 8.63 -10.13 -42.75
N SER A 841 8.94 -11.09 -43.60
CA SER A 841 8.99 -10.85 -45.06
C SER A 841 7.64 -10.42 -45.64
N THR A 842 6.54 -10.94 -45.10
CA THR A 842 5.18 -10.61 -45.55
C THR A 842 4.77 -9.23 -45.04
N VAL A 843 4.91 -8.95 -43.74
CA VAL A 843 4.51 -7.67 -43.13
C VAL A 843 5.29 -6.49 -43.71
N PHE A 844 6.60 -6.64 -43.97
CA PHE A 844 7.41 -5.58 -44.56
C PHE A 844 7.28 -5.45 -46.09
N SER A 845 6.62 -6.40 -46.77
CA SER A 845 6.30 -6.29 -48.21
C SER A 845 4.87 -5.83 -48.47
N SER A 846 3.88 -6.28 -47.68
CA SER A 846 2.46 -5.95 -47.83
C SER A 846 1.93 -4.89 -46.85
N ASN A 847 2.74 -4.45 -45.88
CA ASN A 847 2.40 -3.52 -44.78
C ASN A 847 1.31 -4.00 -43.79
N LEU A 848 0.71 -5.16 -44.03
CA LEU A 848 -0.31 -5.77 -43.18
C LEU A 848 -0.41 -7.26 -43.48
N LEU A 849 -0.40 -8.07 -42.43
CA LEU A 849 -0.77 -9.48 -42.45
C LEU A 849 -2.06 -9.64 -41.65
N GLU A 850 -3.14 -10.07 -42.29
CA GLU A 850 -4.44 -10.26 -41.65
C GLU A 850 -4.98 -11.65 -41.94
N HIS A 851 -5.28 -12.42 -40.89
CA HIS A 851 -5.88 -13.74 -41.01
C HIS A 851 -7.01 -13.92 -39.98
N ARG A 852 -8.01 -14.69 -40.37
CA ARG A 852 -9.19 -15.01 -39.57
C ARG A 852 -9.19 -16.48 -39.19
N TYR A 853 -9.56 -16.74 -37.95
CA TYR A 853 -9.55 -18.07 -37.34
C TYR A 853 -10.79 -18.25 -36.45
N ARG A 854 -11.20 -19.49 -36.23
CA ARG A 854 -12.26 -19.83 -35.27
C ARG A 854 -11.68 -20.38 -33.97
N LYS A 855 -12.29 -20.00 -32.85
CA LYS A 855 -11.98 -20.54 -31.54
C LYS A 855 -12.64 -21.91 -31.33
N THR A 856 -12.17 -22.67 -30.34
CA THR A 856 -12.75 -23.97 -29.96
C THR A 856 -14.20 -23.89 -29.51
N ASP A 857 -14.67 -22.72 -29.07
CA ASP A 857 -16.06 -22.44 -28.69
C ASP A 857 -16.96 -21.96 -29.86
N GLY A 858 -16.41 -21.88 -31.07
CA GLY A 858 -17.13 -21.51 -32.29
C GLY A 858 -17.09 -20.02 -32.64
N ARG A 859 -16.54 -19.13 -31.79
CA ARG A 859 -16.43 -17.69 -32.07
C ARG A 859 -15.30 -17.38 -33.05
N SER A 860 -15.51 -16.42 -33.95
CA SER A 860 -14.47 -15.96 -34.89
C SER A 860 -13.61 -14.85 -34.28
N PHE A 861 -12.32 -14.88 -34.57
CA PHE A 861 -11.39 -13.83 -34.21
C PHE A 861 -10.38 -13.59 -35.34
N CYS A 862 -9.82 -12.39 -35.35
CA CYS A 862 -8.86 -11.95 -36.36
C CYS A 862 -7.53 -11.60 -35.71
N ILE A 863 -6.44 -11.99 -36.37
CA ILE A 863 -5.09 -11.54 -36.05
C ILE A 863 -4.63 -10.59 -37.15
N ARG A 864 -4.22 -9.39 -36.76
CA ARG A 864 -3.57 -8.40 -37.61
C ARG A 864 -2.14 -8.17 -37.15
N VAL A 865 -1.19 -8.19 -38.08
CA VAL A 865 0.21 -7.89 -37.81
C VAL A 865 0.68 -6.77 -38.74
N THR A 866 1.24 -5.70 -38.16
CA THR A 866 1.74 -4.53 -38.88
C THR A 866 3.16 -4.17 -38.45
N PRO A 867 3.93 -3.41 -39.25
CA PRO A 867 5.23 -2.90 -38.81
C PRO A 867 5.05 -1.96 -37.61
N TYR A 868 5.87 -2.13 -36.56
CA TYR A 868 5.81 -1.24 -35.39
C TYR A 868 6.25 0.19 -35.74
N SER A 869 7.24 0.34 -36.61
CA SER A 869 7.73 1.65 -37.07
C SER A 869 8.04 1.65 -38.56
N ARG A 870 7.60 2.69 -39.27
CA ARG A 870 7.89 2.90 -40.71
C ARG A 870 9.25 3.56 -40.97
N SER A 871 9.95 3.98 -39.92
CA SER A 871 11.19 4.78 -40.01
C SER A 871 12.47 3.96 -40.09
N GLY A 872 12.38 2.63 -40.04
CA GLY A 872 13.52 1.71 -40.21
C GLY A 872 14.40 1.50 -38.97
N SER A 873 14.17 2.24 -37.87
CA SER A 873 14.91 2.09 -36.61
C SER A 873 14.55 0.84 -35.81
N HIS A 874 13.40 0.21 -36.09
CA HIS A 874 12.87 -0.96 -35.39
C HIS A 874 12.40 -2.04 -36.39
N ILE A 875 13.32 -2.45 -37.27
CA ILE A 875 13.06 -3.41 -38.37
C ILE A 875 12.58 -4.79 -37.88
N ASN A 876 12.90 -5.17 -36.64
CA ASN A 876 12.50 -6.48 -36.10
C ASN A 876 11.24 -6.44 -35.21
N GLU A 877 10.76 -5.24 -34.85
CA GLU A 877 9.56 -5.09 -34.02
C GLU A 877 8.31 -4.98 -34.91
N VAL A 878 7.31 -5.80 -34.62
CA VAL A 878 6.00 -5.78 -35.28
C VAL A 878 4.89 -5.73 -34.25
N LEU A 879 3.79 -5.05 -34.59
CA LEU A 879 2.62 -4.94 -33.74
C LEU A 879 1.64 -6.06 -34.08
N TRP A 880 1.29 -6.89 -33.09
CA TRP A 880 0.29 -7.95 -33.19
C TRP A 880 -0.99 -7.55 -32.47
N ILE A 881 -2.11 -7.67 -33.16
CA ILE A 881 -3.43 -7.25 -32.70
C ILE A 881 -4.39 -8.43 -32.83
N PHE A 882 -5.01 -8.82 -31.72
CA PHE A 882 -6.04 -9.86 -31.65
C PHE A 882 -7.39 -9.20 -31.39
N ALA A 883 -8.34 -9.39 -32.31
CA ALA A 883 -9.67 -8.81 -32.23
C ALA A 883 -10.75 -9.90 -32.36
N ASP A 884 -11.75 -9.88 -31.48
CA ASP A 884 -12.96 -10.72 -31.60
C ASP A 884 -13.92 -10.04 -32.60
N GLU A 885 -14.53 -10.79 -33.53
CA GLU A 885 -15.33 -10.20 -34.63
C GLU A 885 -16.79 -9.80 -34.25
N GLU A 886 -17.20 -9.90 -32.99
CA GLU A 886 -18.59 -9.57 -32.58
C GLU A 886 -18.87 -8.06 -32.37
N VAL A 887 -17.98 -7.16 -32.79
CA VAL A 887 -18.21 -5.71 -32.69
C VAL A 887 -17.77 -5.02 -33.99
N GLU A 888 -18.72 -4.51 -34.78
CA GLU A 888 -18.47 -3.62 -35.94
C GLU A 888 -17.80 -2.28 -35.52
#